data_AF-A0A269YE99-F1
#
_entry.id   AF-A0A269YE99-F1
#
_cell.length_a   1.000
_cell.length_b   1.000
_cell.length_c   1.000
_cell.angle_alpha   90.00
_cell.angle_beta   90.00
_cell.angle_gamma   90.00
#
_symmetry.space_group_name_H-M   'P 1'
#
loop_
_entity.id
_entity.type
_entity.pdbx_description
1 polymer ?
#
loop_
_entity_poly.entity_id
_entity_poly.type
_entity_poly.pdbx_seq_one_letter_code
_entity_poly.pdbx_strand_id
1 'polypeptide(L)'
;MLAAFATILFCLALPGSQAQAKTYQIGTDVTYPPFEFANKNNKYVGIDIDIIKSIAKEEGFKVNVKPVGFNTAVQSVQSGQLDGIIAGMTITPERKDKFDFGTPYYKTGAVMAVKKGSDITSFKQLKGKKVALKTGTAAADYANSLKKKYGFKTVTFDDSDNMYQDVTTGNSVACFDDQPVLQYGIKHGLKLQIASKPANQGWYGFGVKKGTHKALIKKFNAGLKKIQANGTYDKIVGKYLGTANNSKVKGKTFTIGTDVTFPPFEFANKNNKYVGIDMDLIRAIANEQGFKVKIKALGFNAAVQAVESGQADGVIAGMSITNERKAQFDFSKPYFNSGVVMAVAQNSKIHKLSELRGKRVAVKTGTSGADYANSIKKKYGFKVVTFDDSNNMYADVSTGNSVACFEDHPVMQYAIKQGTKLKIVTKPALNAPYGFAVKKGHNQALLQAFNQGLADLKASGTYDSIKAKYLGADEIKTAAKTSGNDAEDRTFIGLIKQNKGALLSGLQETLWLTVVSIFFATIFGVLVGLMGVVPNKFSQGTSTTLIYLFRGMPLLVLALFIYTGIPSLTGQKIPAFVAGVVTLTFNEGAYIAAFVKGGIQAVDPGQMEASRSLGLPFGKAMRKVILPQGIRIMVPSFINQFIITLKDTSILSIIGLLELTQTGKIIIARNLEGFKVWTIVAAIYLIIITVLTWLSNWVQRRTKV
;
A
#
# COMPACT_ATOMS: atom_id res chain seq x y z
N MET A 1 -74.32 -18.93 -30.40
CA MET A 1 -73.25 -19.75 -31.01
C MET A 1 -72.47 -18.84 -31.96
N LEU A 2 -71.46 -18.12 -31.46
CA LEU A 2 -70.02 -18.44 -31.63
C LEU A 2 -69.61 -18.49 -33.11
N ALA A 3 -69.13 -17.35 -33.63
CA ALA A 3 -67.71 -17.05 -33.94
C ALA A 3 -67.47 -17.21 -35.46
N ALA A 4 -66.78 -16.37 -36.22
CA ALA A 4 -65.81 -15.32 -35.93
C ALA A 4 -65.83 -14.30 -37.10
N PHE A 5 -65.52 -13.03 -36.83
CA PHE A 5 -65.08 -12.10 -37.86
C PHE A 5 -63.91 -11.29 -37.33
N ALA A 6 -62.82 -11.34 -38.10
CA ALA A 6 -61.61 -10.57 -37.88
C ALA A 6 -61.82 -9.14 -38.40
N THR A 7 -61.51 -8.14 -37.58
CA THR A 7 -61.22 -6.79 -38.07
C THR A 7 -60.09 -6.19 -37.26
N ILE A 8 -59.03 -5.85 -37.98
CA ILE A 8 -57.85 -5.11 -37.54
C ILE A 8 -58.28 -3.76 -36.98
N LEU A 9 -57.95 -3.46 -35.71
CA LEU A 9 -58.10 -2.12 -35.15
C LEU A 9 -56.74 -1.55 -34.73
N PHE A 10 -56.45 -0.42 -35.36
CA PHE A 10 -55.35 0.49 -35.14
C PHE A 10 -55.44 1.10 -33.73
N CYS A 11 -54.52 0.76 -32.82
CA CYS A 11 -54.44 1.45 -31.53
C CYS A 11 -53.65 2.75 -31.68
N LEU A 12 -54.39 3.87 -31.72
CA LEU A 12 -53.87 5.21 -31.44
C LEU A 12 -53.37 5.27 -29.99
N ALA A 13 -52.05 5.34 -29.83
CA ALA A 13 -51.43 5.66 -28.56
C ALA A 13 -51.67 7.14 -28.22
N LEU A 14 -52.43 7.40 -27.16
CA LEU A 14 -52.51 8.73 -26.54
C LEU A 14 -51.13 9.13 -25.99
N PRO A 15 -50.69 10.39 -26.13
CA PRO A 15 -49.44 10.85 -25.53
C PRO A 15 -49.61 10.90 -23.99
N GLY A 16 -48.84 10.09 -23.28
CA GLY A 16 -48.71 10.20 -21.84
C GLY A 16 -48.18 11.58 -21.44
N SER A 17 -48.91 12.28 -20.57
CA SER A 17 -48.51 13.53 -19.94
C SER A 17 -47.16 13.35 -19.22
N GLN A 18 -46.08 13.97 -19.75
CA GLN A 18 -44.84 14.12 -19.00
C GLN A 18 -45.08 15.13 -17.87
N ALA A 19 -45.15 14.63 -16.63
CA ALA A 19 -45.21 15.47 -15.44
C ALA A 19 -44.05 16.48 -15.42
N GLN A 20 -44.39 17.77 -15.37
CA GLN A 20 -43.44 18.87 -15.39
C GLN A 20 -42.48 18.80 -14.18
N ALA A 21 -41.17 18.84 -14.42
CA ALA A 21 -40.16 18.73 -13.36
C ALA A 21 -40.29 19.87 -12.33
N LYS A 22 -40.51 19.52 -11.05
CA LYS A 22 -40.63 20.46 -9.93
C LYS A 22 -39.37 21.34 -9.79
N THR A 23 -39.57 22.65 -9.64
CA THR A 23 -38.49 23.63 -9.47
C THR A 23 -38.41 24.07 -8.00
N TYR A 24 -37.24 23.92 -7.38
CA TYR A 24 -36.99 24.36 -6.00
C TYR A 24 -36.20 25.68 -5.95
N GLN A 25 -36.59 26.59 -5.06
CA GLN A 25 -35.90 27.86 -4.80
C GLN A 25 -34.83 27.64 -3.72
N ILE A 26 -33.55 27.72 -4.09
CA ILE A 26 -32.42 27.41 -3.20
C ILE A 26 -31.63 28.68 -2.92
N GLY A 27 -31.53 29.08 -1.64
CA GLY A 27 -30.72 30.21 -1.20
C GLY A 27 -29.22 29.89 -1.19
N THR A 28 -28.39 30.86 -1.53
CA THR A 28 -26.93 30.75 -1.50
C THR A 28 -26.26 32.10 -1.15
N ASP A 29 -24.96 32.06 -0.83
CA ASP A 29 -24.06 33.23 -0.79
C ASP A 29 -23.42 33.44 -2.18
N VAL A 30 -22.80 34.58 -2.43
CA VAL A 30 -22.06 34.88 -3.67
C VAL A 30 -20.70 35.54 -3.43
N THR A 31 -20.29 35.61 -2.17
CA THR A 31 -19.02 36.20 -1.71
C THR A 31 -18.17 35.17 -0.97
N TYR A 32 -18.29 33.88 -1.36
CA TYR A 32 -17.69 32.76 -0.65
C TYR A 32 -16.96 31.78 -1.58
N PRO A 33 -15.95 32.25 -2.36
CA PRO A 33 -15.16 31.37 -3.20
C PRO A 33 -14.30 30.41 -2.36
N PRO A 34 -14.15 29.12 -2.74
CA PRO A 34 -14.57 28.52 -4.01
C PRO A 34 -15.97 27.90 -4.03
N PHE A 35 -16.75 28.02 -2.95
CA PHE A 35 -18.02 27.29 -2.82
C PHE A 35 -19.16 27.97 -3.57
N GLU A 36 -19.29 29.29 -3.45
CA GLU A 36 -20.29 30.06 -4.17
C GLU A 36 -19.83 31.50 -4.38
N PHE A 37 -19.72 31.90 -5.66
CA PHE A 37 -19.27 33.22 -6.05
C PHE A 37 -19.75 33.63 -7.44
N ALA A 38 -19.80 34.93 -7.71
CA ALA A 38 -19.98 35.45 -9.07
C ALA A 38 -18.64 35.39 -9.84
N ASN A 39 -18.63 34.76 -11.01
CA ASN A 39 -17.46 34.83 -11.90
C ASN A 39 -17.41 36.19 -12.65
N LYS A 40 -16.36 36.39 -13.46
CA LYS A 40 -16.14 37.60 -14.27
C LYS A 40 -17.29 37.96 -15.23
N ASN A 41 -18.16 37.00 -15.54
CA ASN A 41 -19.32 37.19 -16.43
C ASN A 41 -20.63 37.34 -15.63
N ASN A 42 -20.54 37.66 -14.33
CA ASN A 42 -21.68 37.75 -13.39
C ASN A 42 -22.54 36.48 -13.34
N LYS A 43 -21.96 35.31 -13.61
CA LYS A 43 -22.63 34.02 -13.40
C LYS A 43 -22.23 33.43 -12.05
N TYR A 44 -23.22 33.02 -11.28
CA TYR A 44 -23.01 32.31 -10.01
C TYR A 44 -22.49 30.90 -10.27
N VAL A 45 -21.30 30.63 -9.74
CA VAL A 45 -20.54 29.40 -9.88
C VAL A 45 -19.89 29.04 -8.54
N GLY A 46 -19.30 27.85 -8.46
CA GLY A 46 -18.62 27.35 -7.26
C GLY A 46 -19.01 25.91 -6.94
N ILE A 47 -18.37 25.32 -5.94
CA ILE A 47 -18.59 23.94 -5.51
C ILE A 47 -20.06 23.70 -5.15
N ASP A 48 -20.67 24.56 -4.34
CA ASP A 48 -22.05 24.42 -3.88
C ASP A 48 -23.03 24.52 -5.04
N ILE A 49 -22.81 25.50 -5.92
CA ILE A 49 -23.64 25.76 -7.10
C ILE A 49 -23.58 24.59 -8.10
N ASP A 50 -22.39 24.07 -8.35
CA ASP A 50 -22.19 22.97 -9.29
C ASP A 50 -22.73 21.64 -8.69
N ILE A 51 -22.55 21.40 -7.38
CA ILE A 51 -23.11 20.22 -6.69
C ILE A 51 -24.64 20.20 -6.80
N ILE A 52 -25.33 21.28 -6.41
CA ILE A 52 -26.80 21.28 -6.39
C ILE A 52 -27.39 21.17 -7.79
N LYS A 53 -26.77 21.78 -8.81
CA LYS A 53 -27.18 21.66 -10.22
C LYS A 53 -26.97 20.25 -10.75
N SER A 54 -25.85 19.60 -10.43
CA SER A 54 -25.60 18.21 -10.83
C SER A 54 -26.56 17.23 -10.16
N ILE A 55 -26.84 17.41 -8.85
CA ILE A 55 -27.86 16.63 -8.13
C ILE A 55 -29.23 16.81 -8.77
N ALA A 56 -29.63 18.05 -9.07
CA ALA A 56 -30.90 18.35 -9.72
C ALA A 56 -31.07 17.60 -11.05
N LYS A 57 -30.01 17.58 -11.86
CA LYS A 57 -29.97 16.83 -13.12
C LYS A 57 -30.12 15.32 -12.92
N GLU A 58 -29.37 14.73 -11.99
CA GLU A 58 -29.36 13.27 -11.72
C GLU A 58 -30.64 12.73 -11.08
N GLU A 59 -31.40 13.62 -10.43
CA GLU A 59 -32.62 13.28 -9.67
C GLU A 59 -33.89 13.83 -10.31
N GLY A 60 -33.78 14.38 -11.53
CA GLY A 60 -34.92 14.85 -12.33
C GLY A 60 -35.71 15.98 -11.67
N PHE A 61 -35.04 16.98 -11.10
CA PHE A 61 -35.67 18.21 -10.63
C PHE A 61 -34.94 19.45 -11.13
N LYS A 62 -35.56 20.63 -10.99
CA LYS A 62 -34.95 21.91 -11.34
C LYS A 62 -34.63 22.69 -10.07
N VAL A 63 -33.56 23.49 -10.12
CA VAL A 63 -33.21 24.42 -9.04
C VAL A 63 -33.09 25.82 -9.59
N ASN A 64 -33.66 26.78 -8.87
CA ASN A 64 -33.47 28.19 -9.08
C ASN A 64 -32.64 28.74 -7.91
N VAL A 65 -31.38 29.03 -8.16
CA VAL A 65 -30.45 29.48 -7.12
C VAL A 65 -30.62 30.99 -6.91
N LYS A 66 -30.85 31.39 -5.66
CA LYS A 66 -31.12 32.77 -5.24
C LYS A 66 -29.93 33.33 -4.43
N PRO A 67 -29.20 34.32 -4.98
CA PRO A 67 -27.99 34.90 -4.39
C PRO A 67 -28.33 35.96 -3.32
N VAL A 68 -28.98 35.55 -2.22
CA VAL A 68 -29.51 36.49 -1.21
C VAL A 68 -28.51 36.80 -0.07
N GLY A 69 -27.35 36.13 -0.07
CA GLY A 69 -26.39 36.19 1.03
C GLY A 69 -26.74 35.18 2.13
N PHE A 70 -25.73 34.74 2.90
CA PHE A 70 -25.89 33.66 3.88
C PHE A 70 -27.00 33.93 4.92
N ASN A 71 -26.97 35.10 5.57
CA ASN A 71 -27.92 35.45 6.63
C ASN A 71 -29.36 35.52 6.12
N THR A 72 -29.57 36.17 4.97
CA THR A 72 -30.89 36.25 4.32
C THR A 72 -31.38 34.87 3.87
N ALA A 73 -30.49 34.02 3.34
CA ALA A 73 -30.85 32.66 2.93
C ALA A 73 -31.35 31.82 4.12
N VAL A 74 -30.67 31.92 5.27
CA VAL A 74 -31.09 31.26 6.52
C VAL A 74 -32.49 31.74 6.95
N GLN A 75 -32.72 33.06 6.95
CA GLN A 75 -34.01 33.65 7.33
C GLN A 75 -35.13 33.26 6.37
N SER A 76 -34.90 33.33 5.05
CA SER A 76 -35.88 33.01 4.03
C SER A 76 -36.26 31.52 4.01
N VAL A 77 -35.34 30.60 4.34
CA VAL A 77 -35.71 29.18 4.52
C VAL A 77 -36.56 29.00 5.78
N GLN A 78 -36.22 29.66 6.89
CA GLN A 78 -37.00 29.58 8.13
C GLN A 78 -38.41 30.15 7.99
N SER A 79 -38.58 31.25 7.25
CA SER A 79 -39.89 31.85 6.96
C SER A 79 -40.68 31.10 5.88
N GLY A 80 -40.04 30.18 5.15
CA GLY A 80 -40.66 29.39 4.08
C GLY A 80 -40.70 30.07 2.71
N GLN A 81 -39.97 31.18 2.54
CA GLN A 81 -39.80 31.86 1.24
C GLN A 81 -38.85 31.12 0.30
N LEU A 82 -37.94 30.29 0.83
CA LEU A 82 -37.04 29.42 0.07
C LEU A 82 -37.19 27.97 0.52
N ASP A 83 -37.01 27.03 -0.41
CA ASP A 83 -37.19 25.60 -0.16
C ASP A 83 -35.97 24.97 0.53
N GLY A 84 -34.79 25.57 0.38
CA GLY A 84 -33.55 25.12 1.01
C GLY A 84 -32.38 26.07 0.84
N ILE A 85 -31.24 25.73 1.44
CA ILE A 85 -30.00 26.50 1.42
C ILE A 85 -28.80 25.60 1.15
N ILE A 86 -27.92 26.04 0.23
CA ILE A 86 -26.57 25.50 0.02
C ILE A 86 -25.60 26.68 -0.07
N ALA A 87 -24.82 26.88 0.99
CA ALA A 87 -24.01 28.08 1.19
C ALA A 87 -22.89 27.85 2.23
N GLY A 88 -22.10 26.80 2.06
CA GLY A 88 -21.07 26.40 3.04
C GLY A 88 -21.63 26.21 4.45
N MET A 89 -22.90 25.80 4.58
CA MET A 89 -23.59 25.83 5.87
C MET A 89 -23.09 24.69 6.77
N THR A 90 -22.24 25.03 7.73
CA THR A 90 -21.78 24.07 8.75
C THR A 90 -22.96 23.49 9.54
N ILE A 91 -23.00 22.17 9.66
CA ILE A 91 -23.97 21.43 10.47
C ILE A 91 -23.59 21.56 11.95
N THR A 92 -24.41 22.26 12.73
CA THR A 92 -24.23 22.41 14.19
C THR A 92 -25.45 21.89 14.96
N PRO A 93 -25.31 21.54 16.25
CA PRO A 93 -26.45 21.17 17.09
C PRO A 93 -27.56 22.23 17.08
N GLU A 94 -27.21 23.51 17.27
CA GLU A 94 -28.18 24.61 17.24
C GLU A 94 -28.91 24.74 15.90
N ARG A 95 -28.21 24.53 14.77
CA ARG A 95 -28.86 24.57 13.45
C ARG A 95 -29.78 23.38 13.23
N LYS A 96 -29.51 22.21 13.81
CA LYS A 96 -30.42 21.05 13.76
C LYS A 96 -31.73 21.28 14.50
N ASP A 97 -31.80 22.29 15.37
CA ASP A 97 -33.06 22.69 16.00
C ASP A 97 -33.98 23.44 15.04
N LYS A 98 -33.43 24.06 13.99
CA LYS A 98 -34.16 24.89 13.02
C LYS A 98 -34.19 24.31 11.60
N PHE A 99 -33.26 23.40 11.27
CA PHE A 99 -33.09 22.82 9.95
C PHE A 99 -32.98 21.29 9.97
N ASP A 100 -33.54 20.64 8.94
CA ASP A 100 -33.17 19.29 8.55
C ASP A 100 -32.05 19.36 7.53
N PHE A 101 -30.99 18.57 7.72
CA PHE A 101 -29.83 18.56 6.84
C PHE A 101 -29.80 17.31 5.96
N GLY A 102 -29.33 17.50 4.73
CA GLY A 102 -28.90 16.43 3.85
C GLY A 102 -27.60 15.78 4.34
N THR A 103 -27.17 14.77 3.61
CA THR A 103 -25.89 14.10 3.83
C THR A 103 -24.77 15.13 3.73
N PRO A 104 -23.84 15.18 4.70
CA PRO A 104 -22.65 16.02 4.63
C PRO A 104 -21.94 15.94 3.27
N TYR A 105 -21.68 17.07 2.63
CA TYR A 105 -21.09 17.09 1.28
C TYR A 105 -19.65 17.61 1.24
N TYR A 106 -19.16 18.30 2.26
CA TYR A 106 -17.78 18.77 2.31
C TYR A 106 -17.32 18.93 3.77
N LYS A 107 -16.06 18.58 4.07
CA LYS A 107 -15.47 18.69 5.40
C LYS A 107 -14.58 19.92 5.48
N THR A 108 -14.83 20.80 6.43
CA THR A 108 -14.06 22.05 6.61
C THR A 108 -13.40 22.13 7.99
N GLY A 109 -12.49 23.07 8.16
CA GLY A 109 -11.94 23.47 9.45
C GLY A 109 -11.64 24.97 9.47
N ALA A 110 -12.00 25.62 10.58
CA ALA A 110 -11.77 27.04 10.78
C ALA A 110 -10.29 27.28 11.11
N VAL A 111 -9.68 28.25 10.43
CA VAL A 111 -8.30 28.70 10.66
C VAL A 111 -8.27 30.19 10.93
N MET A 112 -7.25 30.62 11.65
CA MET A 112 -6.90 32.03 11.77
C MET A 112 -6.04 32.43 10.57
N ALA A 113 -6.39 33.53 9.91
CA ALA A 113 -5.56 34.20 8.93
C ALA A 113 -5.18 35.60 9.41
N VAL A 114 -3.99 36.04 9.00
CA VAL A 114 -3.41 37.34 9.33
C VAL A 114 -2.94 38.01 8.05
N LYS A 115 -2.67 39.32 8.07
CA LYS A 115 -2.06 40.02 6.94
C LYS A 115 -0.76 39.32 6.51
N LYS A 116 -0.55 39.18 5.20
CA LYS A 116 0.68 38.60 4.65
C LYS A 116 1.90 39.37 5.18
N GLY A 117 2.87 38.64 5.74
CA GLY A 117 4.05 39.21 6.40
C GLY A 117 3.89 39.57 7.88
N SER A 118 2.76 39.23 8.52
CA SER A 118 2.56 39.42 9.96
C SER A 118 3.37 38.42 10.80
N ASP A 119 3.89 38.89 11.94
CA ASP A 119 4.61 38.07 12.95
C ASP A 119 3.67 37.28 13.89
N ILE A 120 2.35 37.40 13.69
CA ILE A 120 1.35 36.67 14.47
C ILE A 120 1.29 35.22 13.98
N THR A 121 1.68 34.29 14.86
CA THR A 121 1.73 32.83 14.59
C THR A 121 0.97 32.01 15.63
N SER A 122 0.40 32.65 16.66
CA SER A 122 -0.32 31.97 17.73
C SER A 122 -1.47 32.81 18.30
N PHE A 123 -2.48 32.13 18.88
CA PHE A 123 -3.63 32.81 19.49
C PHE A 123 -3.25 33.70 20.69
N LYS A 124 -2.15 33.41 21.39
CA LYS A 124 -1.66 34.22 22.52
C LYS A 124 -1.34 35.66 22.09
N GLN A 125 -0.90 35.85 20.85
CA GLN A 125 -0.53 37.17 20.30
C GLN A 125 -1.74 38.03 19.93
N LEU A 126 -2.98 37.52 20.08
CA LEU A 126 -4.21 38.27 19.84
C LEU A 126 -4.65 39.12 21.04
N LYS A 127 -4.06 38.94 22.23
CA LYS A 127 -4.49 39.61 23.46
C LYS A 127 -4.57 41.14 23.27
N GLY A 128 -5.74 41.71 23.57
CA GLY A 128 -6.05 43.13 23.43
C GLY A 128 -6.31 43.62 22.00
N LYS A 129 -6.04 42.81 20.97
CA LYS A 129 -6.15 43.19 19.55
C LYS A 129 -7.56 42.94 18.99
N LYS A 130 -7.88 43.58 17.87
CA LYS A 130 -9.14 43.36 17.13
C LYS A 130 -9.01 42.20 16.15
N VAL A 131 -10.02 41.32 16.13
CA VAL A 131 -10.16 40.17 15.24
C VAL A 131 -11.46 40.33 14.44
N ALA A 132 -11.36 40.28 13.11
CA ALA A 132 -12.48 40.40 12.19
C ALA A 132 -13.17 39.04 12.01
N LEU A 133 -14.50 38.99 12.17
CA LEU A 133 -15.29 37.76 12.09
C LEU A 133 -16.50 37.97 11.16
N LYS A 134 -16.86 36.95 10.38
CA LYS A 134 -18.10 36.96 9.58
C LYS A 134 -19.27 36.50 10.44
N THR A 135 -20.30 37.33 10.58
CA THR A 135 -21.49 37.06 11.42
C THR A 135 -22.14 35.74 11.01
N GLY A 136 -22.53 34.92 12.00
CA GLY A 136 -23.32 33.71 11.76
C GLY A 136 -22.53 32.53 11.19
N THR A 137 -21.20 32.57 11.20
CA THR A 137 -20.35 31.46 10.70
C THR A 137 -19.78 30.60 11.84
N ALA A 138 -19.52 29.32 11.54
CA ALA A 138 -18.86 28.42 12.50
C ALA A 138 -17.42 28.87 12.83
N ALA A 139 -16.74 29.55 11.90
CA ALA A 139 -15.44 30.15 12.13
C ALA A 139 -15.52 31.31 13.14
N ALA A 140 -16.58 32.13 13.09
CA ALA A 140 -16.85 33.15 14.09
C ALA A 140 -17.19 32.55 15.46
N ASP A 141 -18.00 31.48 15.51
CA ASP A 141 -18.30 30.79 16.77
C ASP A 141 -17.03 30.20 17.40
N TYR A 142 -16.18 29.59 16.57
CA TYR A 142 -14.89 29.08 17.03
C TYR A 142 -14.01 30.21 17.58
N ALA A 143 -13.87 31.33 16.86
CA ALA A 143 -13.13 32.48 17.37
C ALA A 143 -13.74 33.03 18.67
N ASN A 144 -15.07 33.14 18.77
CA ASN A 144 -15.74 33.58 20.00
C ASN A 144 -15.49 32.63 21.18
N SER A 145 -15.42 31.33 20.95
CA SER A 145 -15.04 30.35 21.99
C SER A 145 -13.62 30.58 22.52
N LEU A 146 -12.73 31.13 21.69
CA LEU A 146 -11.35 31.46 22.04
C LEU A 146 -11.20 32.84 22.71
N LYS A 147 -12.19 33.73 22.52
CA LYS A 147 -12.15 35.14 22.93
C LYS A 147 -11.84 35.30 24.41
N LYS A 148 -12.55 34.58 25.29
CA LYS A 148 -12.33 34.66 26.75
C LYS A 148 -10.94 34.14 27.17
N LYS A 149 -10.46 33.08 26.50
CA LYS A 149 -9.17 32.44 26.81
C LYS A 149 -7.98 33.29 26.39
N TYR A 150 -8.06 33.97 25.24
CA TYR A 150 -6.92 34.72 24.67
C TYR A 150 -7.08 36.24 24.73
N GLY A 151 -8.22 36.75 25.21
CA GLY A 151 -8.41 38.15 25.59
C GLY A 151 -8.40 39.15 24.43
N PHE A 152 -8.89 38.77 23.25
CA PHE A 152 -9.00 39.66 22.09
C PHE A 152 -10.40 40.28 21.95
N LYS A 153 -10.50 41.36 21.18
CA LYS A 153 -11.76 42.03 20.80
C LYS A 153 -12.20 41.54 19.42
N THR A 154 -13.50 41.52 19.17
CA THR A 154 -14.07 41.06 17.89
C THR A 154 -14.79 42.20 17.20
N VAL A 155 -14.66 42.29 15.88
CA VAL A 155 -15.48 43.12 14.99
C VAL A 155 -16.16 42.18 14.00
N THR A 156 -17.44 42.40 13.73
CA THR A 156 -18.25 41.51 12.90
C THR A 156 -18.61 42.16 11.58
N PHE A 157 -18.63 41.35 10.52
CA PHE A 157 -18.96 41.75 9.15
C PHE A 157 -20.02 40.83 8.57
N ASP A 158 -20.84 41.33 7.66
CA ASP A 158 -21.88 40.54 6.99
C ASP A 158 -21.33 39.69 5.84
N ASP A 159 -20.23 40.11 5.22
CA ASP A 159 -19.58 39.44 4.10
C ASP A 159 -18.07 39.25 4.31
N SER A 160 -17.49 38.32 3.53
CA SER A 160 -16.08 37.92 3.65
C SER A 160 -15.14 38.98 3.12
N ASP A 161 -15.54 39.74 2.10
CA ASP A 161 -14.70 40.72 1.42
C ASP A 161 -14.37 41.89 2.35
N ASN A 162 -15.38 42.46 3.01
CA ASN A 162 -15.21 43.51 4.02
C ASN A 162 -14.40 43.01 5.23
N MET A 163 -14.63 41.76 5.66
CA MET A 163 -13.85 41.14 6.74
C MET A 163 -12.36 41.04 6.38
N TYR A 164 -12.04 40.57 5.16
CA TYR A 164 -10.66 40.46 4.72
C TYR A 164 -10.01 41.83 4.47
N GLN A 165 -10.78 42.80 3.96
CA GLN A 165 -10.30 44.17 3.76
C GLN A 165 -9.92 44.81 5.10
N ASP A 166 -10.70 44.59 6.15
CA ASP A 166 -10.40 45.08 7.51
C ASP A 166 -9.04 44.55 8.03
N VAL A 167 -8.72 43.28 7.76
CA VAL A 167 -7.43 42.69 8.15
C VAL A 167 -6.28 43.18 7.28
N THR A 168 -6.49 43.28 5.97
CA THR A 168 -5.43 43.68 5.04
C THR A 168 -5.07 45.16 5.15
N THR A 169 -6.04 46.01 5.50
CA THR A 169 -5.83 47.44 5.81
C THR A 169 -5.26 47.68 7.21
N GLY A 170 -5.35 46.69 8.11
CA GLY A 170 -4.73 46.72 9.44
C GLY A 170 -5.64 47.17 10.58
N ASN A 171 -6.93 47.34 10.32
CA ASN A 171 -7.94 47.67 11.34
C ASN A 171 -8.16 46.50 12.33
N SER A 172 -8.11 45.26 11.82
CA SER A 172 -8.00 44.03 12.60
C SER A 172 -6.70 43.31 12.29
N VAL A 173 -6.17 42.56 13.27
CA VAL A 173 -4.87 41.88 13.12
C VAL A 173 -4.99 40.46 12.57
N ALA A 174 -6.20 39.89 12.65
CA ALA A 174 -6.52 38.55 12.21
C ALA A 174 -8.00 38.46 11.83
N CYS A 175 -8.34 37.48 11.00
CA CYS A 175 -9.69 36.97 10.84
C CYS A 175 -9.71 35.45 11.06
N PHE A 176 -10.91 34.90 11.24
CA PHE A 176 -11.14 33.46 11.23
C PHE A 176 -12.08 33.10 10.10
N ASP A 177 -11.70 32.10 9.32
CA ASP A 177 -12.51 31.59 8.23
C ASP A 177 -12.16 30.14 7.91
N ASP A 178 -12.90 29.52 7.01
CA ASP A 178 -12.67 28.15 6.57
C ASP A 178 -11.39 28.04 5.73
N GLN A 179 -10.58 27.03 6.06
CA GLN A 179 -9.30 26.77 5.39
C GLN A 179 -9.37 26.77 3.84
N PRO A 180 -10.29 26.04 3.17
CA PRO A 180 -10.35 26.02 1.71
C PRO A 180 -10.64 27.40 1.09
N VAL A 181 -11.41 28.24 1.78
CA VAL A 181 -11.78 29.60 1.34
C VAL A 181 -10.55 30.49 1.37
N LEU A 182 -9.84 30.52 2.50
CA LEU A 182 -8.61 31.29 2.65
C LEU A 182 -7.52 30.80 1.69
N GLN A 183 -7.36 29.48 1.52
CA GLN A 183 -6.41 28.93 0.57
C GLN A 183 -6.71 29.36 -0.87
N TYR A 184 -7.98 29.30 -1.28
CA TYR A 184 -8.40 29.75 -2.61
C TYR A 184 -8.16 31.25 -2.79
N GLY A 185 -8.60 32.07 -1.83
CA GLY A 185 -8.41 33.52 -1.85
C GLY A 185 -6.93 33.90 -1.95
N ILE A 186 -6.07 33.31 -1.11
CA ILE A 186 -4.62 33.59 -1.10
C ILE A 186 -3.99 33.23 -2.45
N LYS A 187 -4.38 32.08 -3.03
CA LYS A 187 -3.93 31.67 -4.38
C LYS A 187 -4.34 32.67 -5.46
N HIS A 188 -5.45 33.38 -5.28
CA HIS A 188 -5.98 34.37 -6.23
C HIS A 188 -5.71 35.82 -5.81
N GLY A 189 -4.70 36.06 -4.96
CA GLY A 189 -4.19 37.41 -4.68
C GLY A 189 -4.65 38.04 -3.38
N LEU A 190 -5.42 37.32 -2.54
CA LEU A 190 -5.76 37.78 -1.20
C LEU A 190 -4.48 37.95 -0.37
N LYS A 191 -4.27 39.16 0.17
CA LYS A 191 -3.05 39.53 0.91
C LYS A 191 -3.05 39.05 2.37
N LEU A 192 -3.52 37.83 2.59
CA LEU A 192 -3.54 37.15 3.89
C LEU A 192 -2.58 35.95 3.89
N GLN A 193 -2.29 35.42 5.08
CA GLN A 193 -1.59 34.16 5.29
C GLN A 193 -2.26 33.40 6.45
N ILE A 194 -2.36 32.08 6.34
CA ILE A 194 -2.91 31.24 7.41
C ILE A 194 -1.88 31.10 8.54
N ALA A 195 -2.31 31.36 9.77
CA ALA A 195 -1.47 31.43 10.97
C ALA A 195 -1.94 30.51 12.10
N SER A 196 -2.86 29.58 11.83
CA SER A 196 -3.19 28.50 12.76
C SER A 196 -3.42 27.19 12.04
N LYS A 197 -3.38 26.09 12.80
CA LYS A 197 -3.93 24.81 12.37
C LYS A 197 -5.46 24.91 12.27
N PRO A 198 -6.11 24.11 11.39
CA PRO A 198 -7.56 24.04 11.33
C PRO A 198 -8.12 23.47 12.63
N ALA A 199 -9.13 24.14 13.16
CA ALA A 199 -9.87 23.73 14.34
C ALA A 199 -11.34 23.50 13.98
N ASN A 200 -12.02 22.69 14.80
CA ASN A 200 -13.38 22.23 14.58
C ASN A 200 -13.59 21.68 13.15
N GLN A 201 -13.42 20.37 13.01
CA GLN A 201 -13.74 19.67 11.77
C GLN A 201 -15.26 19.60 11.60
N GLY A 202 -15.84 20.66 11.05
CA GLY A 202 -17.25 20.78 10.71
C GLY A 202 -17.56 20.18 9.34
N TRP A 203 -18.82 19.83 9.13
CA TRP A 203 -19.31 19.38 7.83
C TRP A 203 -20.28 20.41 7.26
N TYR A 204 -20.12 20.75 5.99
CA TYR A 204 -21.14 21.49 5.26
C TYR A 204 -22.30 20.56 4.88
N GLY A 205 -23.51 21.10 5.01
CA GLY A 205 -24.75 20.40 4.70
C GLY A 205 -25.71 21.28 3.91
N PHE A 206 -26.48 20.63 3.02
CA PHE A 206 -27.66 21.23 2.43
C PHE A 206 -28.78 21.26 3.46
N GLY A 207 -29.35 22.43 3.73
CA GLY A 207 -30.36 22.61 4.78
C GLY A 207 -31.75 22.90 4.20
N VAL A 208 -32.80 22.37 4.84
CA VAL A 208 -34.20 22.78 4.63
C VAL A 208 -34.84 23.10 5.99
N LYS A 209 -35.96 23.83 6.00
CA LYS A 209 -36.69 24.11 7.24
C LYS A 209 -37.09 22.81 7.94
N LYS A 210 -36.82 22.71 9.25
CA LYS A 210 -37.07 21.49 10.03
C LYS A 210 -38.50 20.98 9.88
N GLY A 211 -38.64 19.68 9.66
CA GLY A 211 -39.92 19.00 9.47
C GLY A 211 -40.52 19.14 8.07
N THR A 212 -39.94 19.95 7.19
CA THR A 212 -40.45 20.21 5.83
C THR A 212 -39.56 19.59 4.75
N HIS A 213 -39.99 19.62 3.49
CA HIS A 213 -39.16 19.29 2.31
C HIS A 213 -38.40 17.94 2.38
N LYS A 214 -38.92 16.94 3.11
CA LYS A 214 -38.30 15.61 3.25
C LYS A 214 -37.98 14.94 1.89
N ALA A 215 -38.84 15.16 0.90
CA ALA A 215 -38.62 14.67 -0.46
C ALA A 215 -37.38 15.31 -1.12
N LEU A 216 -37.10 16.59 -0.87
CA LEU A 216 -35.93 17.29 -1.38
C LEU A 216 -34.65 16.80 -0.69
N ILE A 217 -34.68 16.56 0.63
CA ILE A 217 -33.57 15.93 1.35
C ILE A 217 -33.26 14.54 0.81
N LYS A 218 -34.29 13.72 0.57
CA LYS A 218 -34.12 12.38 -0.02
C LYS A 218 -33.48 12.44 -1.41
N LYS A 219 -33.95 13.35 -2.27
CA LYS A 219 -33.35 13.61 -3.59
C LYS A 219 -31.90 14.10 -3.46
N PHE A 220 -31.63 15.04 -2.57
CA PHE A 220 -30.26 15.53 -2.34
C PHE A 220 -29.30 14.39 -1.96
N ASN A 221 -29.70 13.54 -1.01
CA ASN A 221 -28.88 12.41 -0.55
C ASN A 221 -28.63 11.39 -1.67
N ALA A 222 -29.68 11.04 -2.43
CA ALA A 222 -29.57 10.10 -3.55
C ALA A 222 -28.68 10.66 -4.68
N GLY A 223 -28.90 11.93 -5.06
CA GLY A 223 -28.12 12.59 -6.10
C GLY A 223 -26.67 12.78 -5.68
N LEU A 224 -26.40 13.17 -4.43
CA LEU A 224 -25.03 13.30 -3.91
C LEU A 224 -24.29 11.96 -4.03
N LYS A 225 -24.93 10.86 -3.64
CA LYS A 225 -24.37 9.51 -3.78
C LYS A 225 -24.08 9.16 -5.25
N LYS A 226 -24.96 9.51 -6.19
CA LYS A 226 -24.74 9.29 -7.63
C LYS A 226 -23.56 10.10 -8.16
N ILE A 227 -23.47 11.40 -7.84
CA ILE A 227 -22.39 12.25 -8.33
C ILE A 227 -21.04 11.90 -7.71
N GLN A 228 -21.03 11.35 -6.49
CA GLN A 228 -19.85 10.76 -5.87
C GLN A 228 -19.43 9.47 -6.59
N ALA A 229 -20.39 8.57 -6.83
CA ALA A 229 -20.11 7.29 -7.49
C ALA A 229 -19.64 7.44 -8.95
N ASN A 230 -20.17 8.41 -9.69
CA ASN A 230 -19.82 8.65 -11.09
C ASN A 230 -18.63 9.61 -11.28
N GLY A 231 -18.01 10.07 -10.18
CA GLY A 231 -16.84 10.95 -10.19
C GLY A 231 -17.12 12.42 -10.59
N THR A 232 -18.39 12.82 -10.74
CA THR A 232 -18.77 14.22 -11.00
C THR A 232 -18.47 15.12 -9.80
N TYR A 233 -18.67 14.63 -8.58
CA TYR A 233 -18.30 15.32 -7.35
C TYR A 233 -16.81 15.69 -7.35
N ASP A 234 -15.92 14.72 -7.61
CA ASP A 234 -14.48 14.96 -7.66
C ASP A 234 -14.09 15.98 -8.73
N LYS A 235 -14.79 15.97 -9.89
CA LYS A 235 -14.56 16.96 -10.96
C LYS A 235 -14.94 18.35 -10.51
N ILE A 236 -16.06 18.49 -9.80
CA ILE A 236 -16.52 19.78 -9.26
C ILE A 236 -15.53 20.28 -8.22
N VAL A 237 -15.21 19.48 -7.21
CA VAL A 237 -14.28 19.89 -6.14
C VAL A 237 -12.89 20.19 -6.70
N GLY A 238 -12.39 19.35 -7.61
CA GLY A 238 -11.08 19.54 -8.26
C GLY A 238 -11.01 20.77 -9.17
N LYS A 239 -12.10 21.13 -9.85
CA LYS A 239 -12.20 22.34 -10.69
C LYS A 239 -11.88 23.62 -9.89
N TYR A 240 -12.29 23.69 -8.62
CA TYR A 240 -12.13 24.90 -7.83
C TYR A 240 -10.98 24.83 -6.81
N LEU A 241 -10.74 23.69 -6.16
CA LEU A 241 -9.67 23.56 -5.16
C LEU A 241 -8.32 23.17 -5.76
N GLY A 242 -8.28 22.81 -7.04
CA GLY A 242 -7.02 22.54 -7.72
C GLY A 242 -6.32 21.26 -7.24
N THR A 243 -7.06 20.28 -6.73
CA THR A 243 -6.55 18.90 -6.73
C THR A 243 -6.36 18.55 -8.20
N ALA A 244 -5.10 18.61 -8.65
CA ALA A 244 -4.72 18.21 -9.98
C ALA A 244 -4.99 16.71 -10.08
N ASN A 245 -6.22 16.35 -10.45
CA ASN A 245 -6.57 14.99 -10.86
C ASN A 245 -5.60 14.66 -11.99
N ASN A 246 -4.57 13.88 -11.69
CA ASN A 246 -3.67 13.38 -12.71
C ASN A 246 -4.45 12.28 -13.44
N SER A 247 -5.23 12.69 -14.45
CA SER A 247 -6.16 11.84 -15.21
C SER A 247 -5.48 10.59 -15.78
N LYS A 248 -4.15 10.61 -15.94
CA LYS A 248 -3.33 9.49 -16.40
C LYS A 248 -3.20 8.34 -15.40
N VAL A 249 -3.39 8.58 -14.10
CA VAL A 249 -3.31 7.55 -13.04
C VAL A 249 -4.66 7.22 -12.39
N LYS A 250 -5.67 8.06 -12.56
CA LYS A 250 -6.97 7.91 -11.90
C LYS A 250 -7.61 6.54 -12.22
N GLY A 251 -8.06 5.84 -11.18
CA GLY A 251 -8.68 4.52 -11.27
C GLY A 251 -7.71 3.36 -11.54
N LYS A 252 -6.45 3.62 -11.90
CA LYS A 252 -5.45 2.57 -12.14
C LYS A 252 -4.98 1.95 -10.84
N THR A 253 -4.59 0.67 -10.91
CA THR A 253 -3.96 -0.04 -9.80
C THR A 253 -2.50 -0.28 -10.13
N PHE A 254 -1.60 0.21 -9.28
CA PHE A 254 -0.15 0.01 -9.42
C PHE A 254 0.34 -1.02 -8.41
N THR A 255 1.20 -1.92 -8.86
CA THR A 255 1.89 -2.89 -8.01
C THR A 255 3.14 -2.24 -7.44
N ILE A 256 3.19 -2.07 -6.12
CA ILE A 256 4.31 -1.42 -5.43
C ILE A 256 5.09 -2.44 -4.62
N GLY A 257 6.37 -2.61 -4.93
CA GLY A 257 7.30 -3.43 -4.14
C GLY A 257 7.72 -2.71 -2.85
N THR A 258 7.91 -3.47 -1.77
CA THR A 258 8.39 -2.95 -0.47
C THR A 258 9.27 -3.99 0.24
N ASP A 259 10.06 -3.53 1.23
CA ASP A 259 10.77 -4.42 2.15
C ASP A 259 9.82 -5.14 3.13
N VAL A 260 10.29 -6.21 3.75
CA VAL A 260 9.55 -7.00 4.76
C VAL A 260 9.88 -6.59 6.20
N THR A 261 11.06 -6.00 6.42
CA THR A 261 11.70 -5.83 7.74
C THR A 261 12.34 -4.45 7.92
N PHE A 262 11.56 -3.36 7.81
CA PHE A 262 12.12 -2.01 7.96
C PHE A 262 11.24 -1.05 8.79
N PRO A 263 10.92 -1.37 10.04
CA PRO A 263 10.23 -0.43 10.91
C PRO A 263 11.10 0.80 11.23
N PRO A 264 10.51 2.01 11.32
CA PRO A 264 9.08 2.28 11.33
C PRO A 264 8.47 2.61 9.94
N PHE A 265 9.19 2.36 8.84
CA PHE A 265 8.77 2.72 7.49
C PHE A 265 7.84 1.68 6.86
N GLU A 266 8.22 0.40 6.92
CA GLU A 266 7.41 -0.71 6.43
C GLU A 266 7.63 -1.97 7.26
N PHE A 267 6.54 -2.48 7.81
CA PHE A 267 6.54 -3.72 8.58
C PHE A 267 5.11 -4.27 8.66
N ALA A 268 4.98 -5.58 8.84
CA ALA A 268 3.67 -6.19 9.07
C ALA A 268 3.18 -5.87 10.50
N ASN A 269 1.91 -5.52 10.67
CA ASN A 269 1.29 -5.48 12.00
C ASN A 269 0.83 -6.88 12.45
N LYS A 270 0.19 -6.97 13.62
CA LYS A 270 -0.35 -8.22 14.17
C LYS A 270 -1.35 -8.97 13.27
N ASN A 271 -1.99 -8.25 12.35
CA ASN A 271 -2.95 -8.81 11.39
C ASN A 271 -2.29 -9.09 10.02
N ASN A 272 -0.96 -9.13 9.94
CA ASN A 272 -0.18 -9.27 8.70
C ASN A 272 -0.48 -8.19 7.64
N LYS A 273 -1.03 -7.04 8.04
CA LYS A 273 -1.18 -5.89 7.15
C LYS A 273 0.08 -5.04 7.25
N TYR A 274 0.68 -4.74 6.11
CA TYR A 274 1.85 -3.85 6.05
C TYR A 274 1.46 -2.42 6.41
N VAL A 275 2.13 -1.87 7.42
CA VAL A 275 1.97 -0.52 7.97
C VAL A 275 3.34 0.15 8.12
N GLY A 276 3.33 1.42 8.47
CA GLY A 276 4.54 2.22 8.65
C GLY A 276 4.49 3.50 7.81
N ILE A 277 5.52 4.34 7.93
CA ILE A 277 5.59 5.64 7.25
C ILE A 277 5.43 5.47 5.73
N ASP A 278 6.16 4.54 5.10
CA ASP A 278 6.12 4.31 3.66
C ASP A 278 4.75 3.80 3.22
N MET A 279 4.20 2.85 3.98
CA MET A 279 2.91 2.23 3.70
C MET A 279 1.73 3.19 3.84
N ASP A 280 1.74 4.03 4.88
CA ASP A 280 0.70 5.03 5.09
C ASP A 280 0.85 6.19 4.10
N LEU A 281 2.08 6.60 3.79
CA LEU A 281 2.37 7.65 2.81
C LEU A 281 1.90 7.27 1.41
N ILE A 282 2.30 6.10 0.88
CA ILE A 282 1.91 5.69 -0.48
C ILE A 282 0.40 5.54 -0.62
N ARG A 283 -0.30 5.06 0.43
CA ARG A 283 -1.77 4.93 0.42
C ARG A 283 -2.46 6.29 0.50
N ALA A 284 -1.95 7.21 1.31
CA ALA A 284 -2.48 8.57 1.39
C ALA A 284 -2.31 9.30 0.04
N ILE A 285 -1.14 9.18 -0.59
CA ILE A 285 -0.87 9.71 -1.93
C ILE A 285 -1.79 9.06 -2.96
N ALA A 286 -1.96 7.73 -2.91
CA ALA A 286 -2.84 7.01 -3.82
C ALA A 286 -4.30 7.51 -3.73
N ASN A 287 -4.80 7.68 -2.51
CA ASN A 287 -6.13 8.23 -2.26
C ASN A 287 -6.25 9.67 -2.76
N GLU A 288 -5.29 10.54 -2.45
CA GLU A 288 -5.28 11.95 -2.87
C GLU A 288 -5.25 12.10 -4.39
N GLN A 289 -4.47 11.25 -5.07
CA GLN A 289 -4.25 11.31 -6.51
C GLN A 289 -5.19 10.39 -7.32
N GLY A 290 -6.10 9.68 -6.63
CA GLY A 290 -7.14 8.86 -7.24
C GLY A 290 -6.66 7.54 -7.88
N PHE A 291 -5.51 7.00 -7.49
CA PHE A 291 -5.05 5.67 -7.92
C PHE A 291 -5.13 4.64 -6.78
N LYS A 292 -4.96 3.35 -7.09
CA LYS A 292 -4.92 2.25 -6.12
C LYS A 292 -3.54 1.63 -6.08
N VAL A 293 -3.16 1.06 -4.94
CA VAL A 293 -1.90 0.33 -4.79
C VAL A 293 -2.12 -1.11 -4.35
N LYS A 294 -1.41 -2.03 -5.00
CA LYS A 294 -1.25 -3.42 -4.57
C LYS A 294 0.16 -3.58 -4.01
N ILE A 295 0.28 -3.69 -2.70
CA ILE A 295 1.57 -3.84 -2.01
C ILE A 295 2.08 -5.27 -2.17
N LYS A 296 3.33 -5.44 -2.61
CA LYS A 296 4.06 -6.70 -2.62
C LYS A 296 5.28 -6.56 -1.70
N ALA A 297 5.23 -7.23 -0.54
CA ALA A 297 6.36 -7.28 0.39
C ALA A 297 7.30 -8.42 -0.02
N LEU A 298 8.36 -8.07 -0.75
CA LEU A 298 9.28 -9.02 -1.38
C LEU A 298 10.62 -9.11 -0.62
N GLY A 299 10.91 -8.13 0.23
CA GLY A 299 12.25 -7.85 0.71
C GLY A 299 12.93 -6.81 -0.17
N PHE A 300 13.80 -5.98 0.40
CA PHE A 300 14.39 -4.82 -0.29
C PHE A 300 14.98 -5.17 -1.67
N ASN A 301 15.90 -6.14 -1.73
CA ASN A 301 16.57 -6.52 -2.98
C ASN A 301 15.60 -7.04 -4.04
N ALA A 302 14.67 -7.92 -3.65
CA ALA A 302 13.67 -8.47 -4.55
C ALA A 302 12.66 -7.40 -5.02
N ALA A 303 12.32 -6.42 -4.18
CA ALA A 303 11.48 -5.29 -4.55
C ALA A 303 12.15 -4.38 -5.60
N VAL A 304 13.44 -4.09 -5.44
CA VAL A 304 14.24 -3.34 -6.42
C VAL A 304 14.31 -4.10 -7.75
N GLN A 305 14.66 -5.39 -7.73
CA GLN A 305 14.70 -6.24 -8.94
C GLN A 305 13.34 -6.38 -9.61
N ALA A 306 12.25 -6.42 -8.84
CA ALA A 306 10.90 -6.47 -9.40
C ALA A 306 10.57 -5.20 -10.20
N VAL A 307 11.02 -4.02 -9.76
CA VAL A 307 10.82 -2.79 -10.53
C VAL A 307 11.72 -2.77 -11.77
N GLU A 308 12.98 -3.16 -11.62
CA GLU A 308 13.96 -3.20 -12.72
C GLU A 308 13.52 -4.13 -13.86
N SER A 309 13.01 -5.32 -13.52
CA SER A 309 12.46 -6.29 -14.46
C SER A 309 11.07 -5.94 -14.99
N GLY A 310 10.43 -4.91 -14.45
CA GLY A 310 9.07 -4.52 -14.80
C GLY A 310 7.97 -5.41 -14.17
N GLN A 311 8.29 -6.26 -13.21
CA GLN A 311 7.34 -7.04 -12.39
C GLN A 311 6.55 -6.20 -11.36
N ALA A 312 7.09 -5.04 -10.99
CA ALA A 312 6.44 -4.03 -10.15
C ALA A 312 6.51 -2.66 -10.84
N ASP A 313 5.54 -1.80 -10.54
CA ASP A 313 5.39 -0.48 -11.17
C ASP A 313 6.23 0.59 -10.47
N GLY A 314 6.54 0.39 -9.19
CA GLY A 314 7.47 1.20 -8.41
C GLY A 314 7.82 0.53 -7.08
N VAL A 315 8.76 1.13 -6.35
CA VAL A 315 9.22 0.65 -5.04
C VAL A 315 9.23 1.80 -4.04
N ILE A 316 8.66 1.54 -2.86
CA ILE A 316 8.78 2.39 -1.67
C ILE A 316 9.23 1.48 -0.54
N ALA A 317 10.47 1.67 -0.07
CA ALA A 317 11.14 0.74 0.85
C ALA A 317 12.32 1.40 1.59
N GLY A 318 12.14 2.64 2.08
CA GLY A 318 13.24 3.44 2.63
C GLY A 318 14.39 3.65 1.65
N MET A 319 14.12 3.61 0.34
CA MET A 319 15.16 3.51 -0.68
C MET A 319 15.93 4.83 -0.79
N SER A 320 17.20 4.80 -0.40
CA SER A 320 18.09 5.95 -0.52
C SER A 320 18.31 6.33 -1.98
N ILE A 321 18.21 7.63 -2.26
CA ILE A 321 18.47 8.21 -3.58
C ILE A 321 19.99 8.37 -3.75
N THR A 322 20.58 7.54 -4.61
CA THR A 322 22.02 7.59 -4.93
C THR A 322 22.25 7.79 -6.43
N ASN A 323 23.46 8.20 -6.82
CA ASN A 323 23.80 8.41 -8.22
C ASN A 323 23.82 7.08 -9.00
N GLU A 324 24.28 6.01 -8.36
CA GLU A 324 24.32 4.66 -8.90
C GLU A 324 22.89 4.18 -9.20
N ARG A 325 21.94 4.42 -8.29
CA ARG A 325 20.52 4.03 -8.50
C ARG A 325 19.83 4.88 -9.55
N LYS A 326 20.17 6.17 -9.68
CA LYS A 326 19.65 7.04 -10.76
C LYS A 326 20.07 6.56 -12.16
N ALA A 327 21.06 5.67 -12.27
CA ALA A 327 21.38 5.03 -13.53
C ALA A 327 20.24 4.10 -14.00
N GLN A 328 19.54 3.44 -13.05
CA GLN A 328 18.52 2.42 -13.32
C GLN A 328 17.08 2.85 -12.98
N PHE A 329 16.91 3.87 -12.14
CA PHE A 329 15.60 4.32 -11.64
C PHE A 329 15.41 5.83 -11.74
N ASP A 330 14.16 6.24 -11.93
CA ASP A 330 13.73 7.61 -11.73
C ASP A 330 13.12 7.74 -10.33
N PHE A 331 13.60 8.72 -9.56
CA PHE A 331 13.20 8.93 -8.18
C PHE A 331 12.22 10.09 -8.02
N SER A 332 11.36 9.97 -7.01
CA SER A 332 10.53 11.05 -6.52
C SER A 332 11.41 12.15 -5.91
N LYS A 333 10.80 13.30 -5.62
CA LYS A 333 11.33 14.23 -4.64
C LYS A 333 11.52 13.48 -3.31
N PRO A 334 12.57 13.80 -2.52
CA PRO A 334 12.77 13.18 -1.22
C PRO A 334 11.53 13.29 -0.32
N TYR A 335 11.07 12.15 0.20
CA TYR A 335 9.96 12.12 1.16
C TYR A 335 10.44 11.96 2.59
N PHE A 336 11.69 11.55 2.82
CA PHE A 336 12.28 11.47 4.15
C PHE A 336 13.78 11.74 4.04
N ASN A 337 14.38 12.35 5.06
CA ASN A 337 15.83 12.51 5.13
C ASN A 337 16.35 11.71 6.32
N SER A 338 16.93 10.54 6.05
CA SER A 338 17.52 9.72 7.09
C SER A 338 18.98 10.10 7.30
N GLY A 339 19.39 10.16 8.56
CA GLY A 339 20.80 10.21 8.91
C GLY A 339 21.28 8.82 9.34
N VAL A 340 22.43 8.39 8.83
CA VAL A 340 23.03 7.11 9.19
C VAL A 340 23.77 7.24 10.52
N VAL A 341 23.55 6.30 11.43
CA VAL A 341 24.24 6.22 12.72
C VAL A 341 25.04 4.94 12.85
N MET A 342 26.10 4.99 13.66
CA MET A 342 26.82 3.81 14.12
C MET A 342 26.18 3.31 15.41
N ALA A 343 25.81 2.03 15.43
CA ALA A 343 25.38 1.33 16.62
C ALA A 343 26.37 0.23 16.99
N VAL A 344 26.52 -0.01 18.29
CA VAL A 344 27.43 -1.01 18.87
C VAL A 344 26.69 -1.79 19.95
N ALA A 345 27.23 -2.94 20.36
CA ALA A 345 26.67 -3.69 21.49
C ALA A 345 26.56 -2.80 22.74
N GLN A 346 25.55 -3.03 23.58
CA GLN A 346 25.28 -2.19 24.75
C GLN A 346 26.48 -2.11 25.72
N ASN A 347 27.21 -3.22 25.88
CA ASN A 347 28.44 -3.35 26.66
C ASN A 347 29.73 -3.00 25.88
N SER A 348 29.64 -2.54 24.63
CA SER A 348 30.80 -2.20 23.81
C SER A 348 31.57 -1.00 24.36
N LYS A 349 32.89 -1.06 24.22
CA LYS A 349 33.86 0.02 24.51
C LYS A 349 34.12 0.94 23.30
N ILE A 350 33.43 0.71 22.19
CA ILE A 350 33.55 1.56 20.99
C ILE A 350 32.62 2.76 21.13
N HIS A 351 33.16 3.94 20.87
CA HIS A 351 32.50 5.23 20.99
C HIS A 351 32.61 6.08 19.73
N LYS A 352 33.62 5.85 18.86
CA LYS A 352 33.89 6.71 17.70
C LYS A 352 34.43 5.93 16.50
N LEU A 353 34.30 6.52 15.30
CA LEU A 353 34.68 5.89 14.04
C LEU A 353 36.15 5.49 13.94
N SER A 354 37.05 6.21 14.61
CA SER A 354 38.50 5.91 14.61
C SER A 354 38.86 4.59 15.29
N GLU A 355 37.98 4.05 16.13
CA GLU A 355 38.18 2.79 16.84
C GLU A 355 37.77 1.56 16.00
N LEU A 356 37.26 1.77 14.78
CA LEU A 356 36.90 0.69 13.87
C LEU A 356 38.10 0.07 13.14
N ARG A 357 39.30 0.65 13.26
CA ARG A 357 40.48 0.20 12.52
C ARG A 357 40.79 -1.28 12.75
N GLY A 358 40.89 -2.03 11.66
CA GLY A 358 41.11 -3.48 11.65
C GLY A 358 39.91 -4.31 12.08
N LYS A 359 38.78 -3.70 12.48
CA LYS A 359 37.60 -4.39 12.98
C LYS A 359 36.60 -4.73 11.86
N ARG A 360 35.67 -5.62 12.18
CA ARG A 360 34.53 -6.00 11.33
C ARG A 360 33.31 -5.14 11.65
N VAL A 361 32.65 -4.62 10.61
CA VAL A 361 31.45 -3.78 10.72
C VAL A 361 30.35 -4.38 9.86
N ALA A 362 29.20 -4.64 10.48
CA ALA A 362 28.05 -5.24 9.84
C ALA A 362 27.20 -4.18 9.12
N VAL A 363 26.75 -4.46 7.90
CA VAL A 363 25.84 -3.59 7.14
C VAL A 363 24.79 -4.43 6.42
N LYS A 364 23.60 -3.87 6.23
CA LYS A 364 22.56 -4.49 5.39
C LYS A 364 22.82 -4.15 3.92
N THR A 365 22.88 -5.15 3.05
CA THR A 365 23.12 -4.96 1.62
C THR A 365 22.07 -4.01 1.03
N GLY A 366 22.52 -3.06 0.22
CA GLY A 366 21.60 -2.15 -0.47
C GLY A 366 20.98 -1.06 0.42
N THR A 367 21.59 -0.67 1.55
CA THR A 367 21.09 0.46 2.36
C THR A 367 22.01 1.67 2.35
N SER A 368 21.48 2.82 2.76
CA SER A 368 22.26 4.00 3.16
C SER A 368 23.38 3.65 4.15
N GLY A 369 23.10 2.75 5.11
CA GLY A 369 24.07 2.24 6.07
C GLY A 369 25.26 1.57 5.38
N ALA A 370 25.01 0.70 4.40
CA ALA A 370 26.07 0.08 3.61
C ALA A 370 26.83 1.07 2.73
N ASP A 371 26.14 1.99 2.07
CA ASP A 371 26.77 3.00 1.21
C ASP A 371 27.66 3.93 2.04
N TYR A 372 27.16 4.41 3.17
CA TYR A 372 27.91 5.23 4.12
C TYR A 372 29.14 4.48 4.63
N ALA A 373 28.98 3.24 5.11
CA ALA A 373 30.08 2.42 5.57
C ALA A 373 31.15 2.24 4.48
N ASN A 374 30.74 1.93 3.25
CA ASN A 374 31.65 1.78 2.12
C ASN A 374 32.38 3.08 1.77
N SER A 375 31.71 4.24 1.87
CA SER A 375 32.32 5.54 1.61
C SER A 375 33.42 5.90 2.62
N ILE A 376 33.31 5.43 3.86
CA ILE A 376 34.27 5.76 4.93
C ILE A 376 35.22 4.62 5.30
N LYS A 377 35.03 3.39 4.78
CA LYS A 377 35.82 2.21 5.17
C LYS A 377 37.32 2.38 4.95
N LYS A 378 37.73 3.02 3.85
CA LYS A 378 39.15 3.30 3.56
C LYS A 378 39.74 4.30 4.56
N LYS A 379 38.98 5.34 4.91
CA LYS A 379 39.39 6.39 5.86
C LYS A 379 39.62 5.85 7.28
N TYR A 380 38.74 4.97 7.75
CA TYR A 380 38.79 4.43 9.12
C TYR A 380 39.36 3.00 9.22
N GLY A 381 39.69 2.37 8.09
CA GLY A 381 40.44 1.12 8.03
C GLY A 381 39.71 -0.11 8.55
N PHE A 382 38.39 -0.23 8.36
CA PHE A 382 37.59 -1.38 8.81
C PHE A 382 37.15 -2.28 7.66
N LYS A 383 36.75 -3.52 7.98
CA LYS A 383 36.20 -4.50 7.03
C LYS A 383 34.68 -4.53 7.12
N VAL A 384 34.01 -4.42 5.98
CA VAL A 384 32.55 -4.51 5.90
C VAL A 384 32.13 -5.97 5.77
N VAL A 385 31.09 -6.37 6.50
CA VAL A 385 30.41 -7.66 6.41
C VAL A 385 28.94 -7.38 6.08
N THR A 386 28.40 -8.06 5.09
CA THR A 386 27.07 -7.78 4.55
C THR A 386 26.03 -8.80 5.02
N PHE A 387 24.82 -8.32 5.27
CA PHE A 387 23.65 -9.13 5.65
C PHE A 387 22.45 -8.77 4.79
N ASP A 388 21.55 -9.71 4.57
CA ASP A 388 20.33 -9.48 3.78
C ASP A 388 19.21 -8.82 4.61
N ASP A 389 19.26 -8.94 5.94
CA ASP A 389 18.26 -8.38 6.84
C ASP A 389 18.89 -7.76 8.11
N SER A 390 18.18 -6.79 8.69
CA SER A 390 18.66 -6.04 9.85
C SER A 390 18.73 -6.91 11.11
N ASN A 391 17.94 -7.98 11.24
CA ASN A 391 17.95 -8.82 12.44
C ASN A 391 19.23 -9.63 12.56
N ASN A 392 19.64 -10.29 11.47
CA ASN A 392 20.91 -11.00 11.42
C ASN A 392 22.10 -10.04 11.59
N MET A 393 22.02 -8.84 11.00
CA MET A 393 23.00 -7.78 11.20
C MET A 393 23.13 -7.38 12.68
N TYR A 394 22.02 -7.16 13.38
CA TYR A 394 22.02 -6.79 14.80
C TYR A 394 22.49 -7.94 15.69
N ALA A 395 22.12 -9.17 15.36
CA ALA A 395 22.57 -10.37 16.07
C ALA A 395 24.08 -10.53 15.96
N ASP A 396 24.66 -10.32 14.77
CA ASP A 396 26.12 -10.37 14.54
C ASP A 396 26.89 -9.35 15.39
N VAL A 397 26.33 -8.15 15.57
CA VAL A 397 26.91 -7.15 16.48
C VAL A 397 26.71 -7.52 17.95
N SER A 398 25.53 -8.03 18.30
CA SER A 398 25.17 -8.37 19.68
C SER A 398 25.98 -9.56 20.22
N THR A 399 26.36 -10.50 19.35
CA THR A 399 27.22 -11.66 19.69
C THR A 399 28.71 -11.34 19.63
N GLY A 400 29.09 -10.17 19.08
CA GLY A 400 30.48 -9.71 19.02
C GLY A 400 31.26 -10.15 17.78
N ASN A 401 30.63 -10.79 16.80
CA ASN A 401 31.25 -11.14 15.52
C ASN A 401 31.63 -9.89 14.69
N SER A 402 30.80 -8.85 14.76
CA SER A 402 31.10 -7.49 14.31
C SER A 402 31.05 -6.53 15.49
N VAL A 403 31.89 -5.49 15.46
CA VAL A 403 31.99 -4.56 16.60
C VAL A 403 30.97 -3.43 16.54
N ALA A 404 30.43 -3.18 15.35
CA ALA A 404 29.46 -2.12 15.06
C ALA A 404 28.62 -2.48 13.84
N CYS A 405 27.47 -1.82 13.71
CA CYS A 405 26.73 -1.72 12.45
C CYS A 405 26.41 -0.26 12.11
N PHE A 406 26.15 -0.01 10.82
CA PHE A 406 25.61 1.25 10.34
C PHE A 406 24.15 1.07 9.92
N GLU A 407 23.28 1.91 10.46
CA GLU A 407 21.84 1.83 10.21
C GLU A 407 21.23 3.24 10.22
N ASP A 408 20.07 3.37 9.61
CA ASP A 408 19.29 4.59 9.67
C ASP A 408 18.85 4.93 11.09
N HIS A 409 19.04 6.20 11.49
CA HIS A 409 18.75 6.66 12.85
C HIS A 409 17.35 6.29 13.37
N PRO A 410 16.23 6.55 12.66
CA PRO A 410 14.90 6.19 13.14
C PRO A 410 14.71 4.67 13.27
N VAL A 411 15.36 3.88 12.41
CA VAL A 411 15.27 2.40 12.44
C VAL A 411 16.02 1.85 13.65
N MET A 412 17.25 2.32 13.87
CA MET A 412 18.04 1.93 15.03
C MET A 412 17.38 2.36 16.34
N GLN A 413 16.83 3.59 16.41
CA GLN A 413 16.08 4.03 17.58
C GLN A 413 14.86 3.15 17.87
N TYR A 414 14.11 2.79 16.83
CA TYR A 414 12.96 1.91 16.97
C TYR A 414 13.40 0.52 17.47
N ALA A 415 14.42 -0.08 16.88
CA ALA A 415 14.95 -1.39 17.28
C ALA A 415 15.41 -1.41 18.75
N ILE A 416 16.18 -0.40 19.18
CA ILE A 416 16.64 -0.27 20.58
C ILE A 416 15.44 -0.17 21.53
N LYS A 417 14.42 0.63 21.19
CA LYS A 417 13.19 0.72 21.98
C LYS A 417 12.40 -0.59 22.03
N GLN A 418 12.54 -1.46 21.03
CA GLN A 418 11.93 -2.80 21.00
C GLN A 418 12.72 -3.87 21.76
N GLY A 419 13.88 -3.52 22.32
CA GLY A 419 14.71 -4.40 23.15
C GLY A 419 15.95 -4.94 22.47
N THR A 420 16.29 -4.47 21.25
CA THR A 420 17.60 -4.76 20.64
C THR A 420 18.71 -4.22 21.54
N LYS A 421 19.64 -5.09 21.97
CA LYS A 421 20.73 -4.80 22.92
C LYS A 421 21.90 -4.03 22.29
N LEU A 422 21.60 -3.01 21.51
CA LEU A 422 22.56 -2.11 20.88
C LEU A 422 22.40 -0.68 21.44
N LYS A 423 23.42 0.16 21.23
CA LYS A 423 23.39 1.59 21.55
C LYS A 423 23.96 2.40 20.39
N ILE A 424 23.38 3.56 20.13
CA ILE A 424 23.88 4.53 19.15
C ILE A 424 25.04 5.32 19.75
N VAL A 425 26.15 5.45 19.01
CA VAL A 425 27.37 6.13 19.50
C VAL A 425 27.85 7.28 18.60
N THR A 426 27.16 7.55 17.49
CA THR A 426 27.47 8.72 16.64
C THR A 426 26.25 9.61 16.46
N LYS A 427 26.50 10.88 16.15
CA LYS A 427 25.47 11.75 15.56
C LYS A 427 25.10 11.21 14.17
N PRO A 428 23.85 11.44 13.69
CA PRO A 428 23.47 11.02 12.36
C PRO A 428 24.31 11.72 11.29
N ALA A 429 24.97 10.94 10.43
CA ALA A 429 25.62 11.45 9.24
C ALA A 429 24.56 11.81 8.19
N LEU A 430 24.50 13.07 7.79
CA LEU A 430 23.59 13.60 6.78
C LEU A 430 23.99 13.09 5.40
N ASN A 431 23.44 11.96 4.94
CA ASN A 431 23.61 11.54 3.55
C ASN A 431 22.66 10.46 3.00
N ALA A 432 21.35 10.49 3.29
CA ALA A 432 20.43 9.54 2.66
C ALA A 432 18.98 10.04 2.58
N PRO A 433 18.63 10.91 1.61
CA PRO A 433 17.24 11.16 1.31
C PRO A 433 16.59 9.90 0.74
N TYR A 434 15.42 9.52 1.27
CA TYR A 434 14.61 8.44 0.72
C TYR A 434 13.69 8.95 -0.38
N GLY A 435 13.53 8.15 -1.42
CA GLY A 435 12.64 8.42 -2.54
C GLY A 435 11.83 7.20 -2.95
N PHE A 436 10.61 7.45 -3.41
CA PHE A 436 9.87 6.48 -4.20
C PHE A 436 10.54 6.35 -5.57
N ALA A 437 10.69 5.14 -6.08
CA ALA A 437 11.38 4.91 -7.34
C ALA A 437 10.50 4.15 -8.34
N VAL A 438 10.63 4.50 -9.61
CA VAL A 438 10.09 3.76 -10.75
C VAL A 438 11.24 3.37 -11.68
N LYS A 439 11.07 2.36 -12.52
CA LYS A 439 12.05 2.00 -13.54
C LYS A 439 12.32 3.20 -14.44
N LYS A 440 13.59 3.46 -14.75
CA LYS A 440 14.00 4.63 -15.54
C LYS A 440 13.23 4.71 -16.87
N GLY A 441 12.70 5.91 -17.17
CA GLY A 441 11.89 6.18 -18.35
C GLY A 441 10.47 5.60 -18.32
N HIS A 442 10.09 4.82 -17.31
CA HIS A 442 8.79 4.15 -17.22
C HIS A 442 7.95 4.74 -16.08
N ASN A 443 6.62 4.52 -16.13
CA ASN A 443 5.67 4.95 -15.08
C ASN A 443 5.81 6.42 -14.65
N GLN A 444 6.19 7.31 -15.58
CA GLN A 444 6.40 8.74 -15.29
C GLN A 444 5.15 9.42 -14.74
N ALA A 445 3.96 9.01 -15.20
CA ALA A 445 2.70 9.52 -14.66
C ALA A 445 2.50 9.14 -13.18
N LEU A 446 2.90 7.92 -12.78
CA LEU A 446 2.87 7.50 -11.37
C LEU A 446 3.87 8.30 -10.55
N LEU A 447 5.09 8.51 -11.05
CA LEU A 447 6.11 9.31 -10.39
C LEU A 447 5.68 10.76 -10.19
N GLN A 448 5.07 11.37 -11.21
CA GLN A 448 4.52 12.72 -11.14
C GLN A 448 3.35 12.80 -10.15
N ALA A 449 2.42 11.83 -10.18
CA ALA A 449 1.34 11.74 -9.20
C ALA A 449 1.89 11.60 -7.78
N PHE A 450 2.92 10.79 -7.58
CA PHE A 450 3.57 10.66 -6.27
C PHE A 450 4.14 12.00 -5.79
N ASN A 451 4.87 12.71 -6.64
CA ASN A 451 5.45 14.00 -6.31
C ASN A 451 4.40 15.07 -5.99
N GLN A 452 3.31 15.10 -6.73
CA GLN A 452 2.20 16.02 -6.50
C GLN A 452 1.47 15.67 -5.20
N GLY A 453 1.08 14.41 -5.01
CA GLY A 453 0.43 13.96 -3.79
C GLY A 453 1.31 14.18 -2.56
N LEU A 454 2.63 13.97 -2.65
CA LEU A 454 3.54 14.31 -1.56
C LEU A 454 3.52 15.80 -1.21
N ALA A 455 3.45 16.69 -2.21
CA ALA A 455 3.33 18.13 -1.98
C ALA A 455 1.98 18.48 -1.33
N ASP A 456 0.88 17.88 -1.80
CA ASP A 456 -0.47 18.09 -1.27
C ASP A 456 -0.60 17.61 0.19
N LEU A 457 -0.01 16.44 0.51
CA LEU A 457 0.03 15.91 1.88
C LEU A 457 0.91 16.75 2.81
N LYS A 458 1.98 17.37 2.30
CA LYS A 458 2.78 18.34 3.06
C LYS A 458 1.99 19.63 3.33
N ALA A 459 1.32 20.16 2.31
CA ALA A 459 0.53 21.39 2.43
C ALA A 459 -0.67 21.22 3.37
N SER A 460 -1.29 20.04 3.41
CA SER A 460 -2.41 19.74 4.32
C SER A 460 -1.97 19.38 5.76
N GLY A 461 -0.68 19.15 6.01
CA GLY A 461 -0.18 18.65 7.29
C GLY A 461 -0.41 17.14 7.54
N THR A 462 -1.00 16.43 6.57
CA THR A 462 -1.20 14.97 6.64
C THR A 462 0.13 14.22 6.70
N TYR A 463 1.13 14.68 5.94
CA TYR A 463 2.49 14.12 5.97
C TYR A 463 3.13 14.19 7.36
N ASP A 464 2.98 15.31 8.06
CA ASP A 464 3.52 15.46 9.42
C ASP A 464 2.76 14.61 10.43
N SER A 465 1.44 14.43 10.24
CA SER A 465 0.64 13.49 11.05
C SER A 465 1.10 12.04 10.87
N ILE A 466 1.40 11.61 9.63
CA ILE A 466 1.94 10.27 9.34
C ILE A 466 3.29 10.08 10.04
N LYS A 467 4.20 11.06 9.94
CA LYS A 467 5.50 11.00 10.64
C LYS A 467 5.33 10.95 12.16
N ALA A 468 4.51 11.83 12.72
CA ALA A 468 4.32 11.92 14.17
C ALA A 468 3.86 10.58 14.75
N LYS A 469 2.88 9.93 14.08
CA LYS A 469 2.34 8.61 14.44
C LYS A 469 3.42 7.56 14.70
N TYR A 470 4.53 7.62 13.98
CA TYR A 470 5.59 6.62 14.02
C TYR A 470 6.88 7.10 14.71
N LEU A 471 7.13 8.40 14.79
CA LEU A 471 8.39 8.99 15.28
C LEU A 471 8.24 9.89 16.53
N GLY A 472 7.02 10.18 16.98
CA GLY A 472 6.78 11.00 18.17
C GLY A 472 7.31 10.35 19.45
N ALA A 473 7.89 11.14 20.38
CA ALA A 473 8.51 10.62 21.60
C ALA A 473 7.56 9.77 22.47
N ASP A 474 6.29 10.18 22.57
CA ASP A 474 5.21 9.43 23.23
C ASP A 474 4.50 8.45 22.29
N GLU A 475 4.42 8.74 21.00
CA GLU A 475 3.71 7.91 20.01
C GLU A 475 4.51 6.69 19.52
N ILE A 476 5.85 6.69 19.65
CA ILE A 476 6.63 5.46 19.48
C ILE A 476 6.18 4.38 20.48
N LYS A 477 5.67 4.75 21.67
CA LYS A 477 5.04 3.78 22.59
C LYS A 477 3.74 3.23 22.01
N THR A 478 2.96 4.03 21.28
CA THR A 478 1.66 3.66 20.70
C THR A 478 1.78 2.89 19.38
N ALA A 479 2.73 3.28 18.51
CA ALA A 479 3.10 2.53 17.31
C ALA A 479 3.71 1.17 17.69
N ALA A 480 4.57 1.13 18.72
CA ALA A 480 5.04 -0.14 19.29
C ALA A 480 3.89 -0.98 19.87
N LYS A 481 2.92 -0.39 20.59
CA LYS A 481 1.70 -1.08 21.07
C LYS A 481 0.84 -1.65 19.93
N THR A 482 0.64 -0.91 18.84
CA THR A 482 -0.11 -1.41 17.65
C THR A 482 0.68 -2.40 16.79
N SER A 483 2.01 -2.46 16.95
CA SER A 483 2.90 -3.47 16.33
C SER A 483 2.83 -4.83 17.05
N GLY A 484 2.15 -4.92 18.21
CA GLY A 484 2.07 -6.12 19.04
C GLY A 484 2.79 -6.01 20.39
N ASN A 485 2.95 -4.81 20.96
CA ASN A 485 3.42 -4.63 22.35
C ASN A 485 2.27 -4.47 23.36
N ASP A 486 1.24 -5.31 23.28
CA ASP A 486 0.81 -5.86 24.57
C ASP A 486 2.02 -6.66 25.09
N ALA A 487 2.24 -6.74 26.40
CA ALA A 487 3.33 -7.54 26.98
C ALA A 487 3.06 -9.04 26.71
N GLU A 488 3.11 -9.40 25.44
CA GLU A 488 2.66 -10.64 24.87
C GLU A 488 3.80 -11.65 25.06
N ASP A 489 3.42 -12.78 25.64
CA ASP A 489 4.29 -13.89 25.99
C ASP A 489 5.31 -14.19 24.86
N ARG A 490 6.59 -13.86 25.10
CA ARG A 490 7.69 -14.09 24.15
C ARG A 490 8.31 -15.49 24.33
N THR A 491 7.66 -16.39 25.07
CA THR A 491 8.02 -17.81 25.07
C THR A 491 7.71 -18.44 23.72
N PHE A 492 8.22 -19.66 23.49
CA PHE A 492 7.89 -20.42 22.28
C PHE A 492 6.38 -20.59 22.10
N ILE A 493 5.65 -20.90 23.18
CA ILE A 493 4.21 -21.15 23.14
C ILE A 493 3.45 -19.85 22.83
N GLY A 494 3.83 -18.75 23.48
CA GLY A 494 3.24 -17.44 23.22
C GLY A 494 3.40 -17.02 21.75
N LEU A 495 4.61 -17.16 21.19
CA LEU A 495 4.89 -16.86 19.79
C LEU A 495 4.08 -17.71 18.82
N ILE A 496 3.92 -19.01 19.08
CA ILE A 496 3.07 -19.89 18.27
C ILE A 496 1.61 -19.42 18.33
N LYS A 497 1.08 -19.16 19.53
CA LYS A 497 -0.32 -18.78 19.73
C LYS A 497 -0.65 -17.46 19.04
N GLN A 498 0.23 -16.47 19.15
CA GLN A 498 0.07 -15.15 18.53
C GLN A 498 0.15 -15.21 17.00
N ASN A 499 0.97 -16.09 16.45
CA ASN A 499 1.23 -16.16 15.01
C ASN A 499 0.58 -17.37 14.33
N LYS A 500 -0.32 -18.10 14.99
CA LYS A 500 -0.90 -19.36 14.48
C LYS A 500 -1.50 -19.19 13.10
N GLY A 501 -2.23 -18.08 12.86
CA GLY A 501 -2.90 -17.84 11.59
C GLY A 501 -1.90 -17.61 10.45
N ALA A 502 -0.82 -16.88 10.73
CA ALA A 502 0.26 -16.65 9.79
C ALA A 502 0.98 -17.98 9.46
N LEU A 503 1.41 -18.70 10.50
CA LEU A 503 2.12 -19.98 10.37
C LEU A 503 1.28 -21.02 9.61
N LEU A 504 -0.02 -21.11 9.92
CA LEU A 504 -0.92 -22.03 9.22
C LEU A 504 -1.13 -21.63 7.76
N SER A 505 -1.30 -20.33 7.47
CA SER A 505 -1.41 -19.84 6.10
C SER A 505 -0.14 -20.11 5.29
N GLY A 506 1.04 -19.86 5.87
CA GLY A 506 2.32 -20.14 5.22
C GLY A 506 2.53 -21.63 4.99
N LEU A 507 2.15 -22.48 5.95
CA LEU A 507 2.17 -23.94 5.79
C LEU A 507 1.19 -24.41 4.71
N GLN A 508 -0.03 -23.86 4.66
CA GLN A 508 -1.00 -24.17 3.62
C GLN A 508 -0.46 -23.84 2.23
N GLU A 509 0.13 -22.66 2.05
CA GLU A 509 0.75 -22.27 0.77
C GLU A 509 1.93 -23.19 0.41
N THR A 510 2.73 -23.57 1.41
CA THR A 510 3.83 -24.54 1.23
C THR A 510 3.32 -25.87 0.69
N LEU A 511 2.29 -26.44 1.32
CA LEU A 511 1.69 -27.71 0.92
C LEU A 511 1.01 -27.61 -0.45
N TRP A 512 0.27 -26.53 -0.69
CA TRP A 512 -0.42 -26.32 -1.96
C TRP A 512 0.56 -26.19 -3.12
N LEU A 513 1.62 -25.39 -2.95
CA LEU A 513 2.68 -25.23 -3.93
C LEU A 513 3.40 -26.56 -4.20
N THR A 514 3.67 -27.35 -3.16
CA THR A 514 4.27 -28.69 -3.29
C THR A 514 3.39 -29.62 -4.14
N VAL A 515 2.09 -29.73 -3.81
CA VAL A 515 1.15 -30.64 -4.48
C VAL A 515 0.95 -30.27 -5.95
N VAL A 516 0.74 -28.98 -6.25
CA VAL A 516 0.57 -28.53 -7.63
C VAL A 516 1.86 -28.74 -8.43
N SER A 517 3.01 -28.41 -7.85
CA SER A 517 4.30 -28.54 -8.54
C SER A 517 4.66 -30.00 -8.80
N ILE A 518 4.50 -30.90 -7.82
CA ILE A 518 4.83 -32.31 -8.02
C ILE A 518 3.91 -32.97 -9.05
N PHE A 519 2.65 -32.54 -9.14
CA PHE A 519 1.71 -33.06 -10.14
C PHE A 519 2.22 -32.77 -11.56
N PHE A 520 2.55 -31.50 -11.85
CA PHE A 520 3.10 -31.12 -13.15
C PHE A 520 4.52 -31.66 -13.37
N ALA A 521 5.37 -31.69 -12.34
CA ALA A 521 6.69 -32.29 -12.38
C ALA A 521 6.62 -33.78 -12.74
N THR A 522 5.64 -34.51 -12.21
CA THR A 522 5.43 -35.93 -12.51
C THR A 522 5.03 -36.13 -13.96
N ILE A 523 4.10 -35.33 -14.49
CA ILE A 523 3.72 -35.38 -15.90
C ILE A 523 4.92 -35.10 -16.80
N PHE A 524 5.61 -33.97 -16.55
CA PHE A 524 6.80 -33.59 -17.31
C PHE A 524 7.89 -34.66 -17.22
N GLY A 525 8.19 -35.13 -16.02
CA GLY A 525 9.24 -36.10 -15.76
C GLY A 525 8.97 -37.47 -16.36
N VAL A 526 7.74 -37.98 -16.27
CA VAL A 526 7.37 -39.26 -16.91
C VAL A 526 7.50 -39.17 -18.43
N LEU A 527 7.02 -38.08 -19.04
CA LEU A 527 7.14 -37.88 -20.49
C LEU A 527 8.61 -37.82 -20.92
N VAL A 528 9.42 -36.99 -20.27
CA VAL A 528 10.85 -36.83 -20.58
C VAL A 528 11.64 -38.11 -20.27
N GLY A 529 11.30 -38.83 -19.20
CA GLY A 529 11.94 -40.09 -18.82
C GLY A 529 11.65 -41.21 -19.83
N LEU A 530 10.40 -41.34 -20.27
CA LEU A 530 10.00 -42.31 -21.31
C LEU A 530 10.68 -42.02 -22.65
N MET A 531 10.83 -40.74 -23.03
CA MET A 531 11.61 -40.35 -24.20
C MET A 531 13.06 -40.86 -24.14
N GLY A 532 13.62 -40.99 -22.93
CA GLY A 532 14.99 -41.44 -22.69
C GLY A 532 15.23 -42.93 -22.87
N VAL A 533 14.17 -43.75 -22.98
CA VAL A 533 14.25 -45.23 -23.10
C VAL A 533 13.70 -45.77 -24.42
N VAL A 534 13.02 -44.94 -25.22
CA VAL A 534 12.57 -45.31 -26.57
C VAL A 534 13.80 -45.53 -27.48
N PRO A 535 13.80 -46.52 -28.39
CA PRO A 535 14.90 -46.80 -29.32
C PRO A 535 14.97 -45.75 -30.46
N ASN A 536 15.04 -44.47 -30.11
CA ASN A 536 15.19 -43.35 -31.02
C ASN A 536 16.26 -42.40 -30.47
N LYS A 537 17.39 -42.28 -31.18
CA LYS A 537 18.53 -41.45 -30.75
C LYS A 537 18.14 -39.98 -30.55
N PHE A 538 17.23 -39.44 -31.35
CA PHE A 538 16.75 -38.07 -31.18
C PHE A 538 15.96 -37.90 -29.88
N SER A 539 15.02 -38.81 -29.61
CA SER A 539 14.23 -38.81 -28.36
C SER A 539 15.13 -38.95 -27.13
N GLN A 540 16.11 -39.86 -27.19
CA GLN A 540 17.08 -40.08 -26.13
C GLN A 540 17.98 -38.86 -25.90
N GLY A 541 18.43 -38.21 -26.98
CA GLY A 541 19.22 -36.98 -26.93
C GLY A 541 18.46 -35.83 -26.29
N THR A 542 17.19 -35.61 -26.70
CA THR A 542 16.32 -34.58 -26.12
C THR A 542 16.07 -34.83 -24.63
N SER A 543 15.71 -36.06 -24.25
CA SER A 543 15.52 -36.45 -22.85
C SER A 543 16.77 -36.16 -22.00
N THR A 544 17.93 -36.62 -22.49
CA THR A 544 19.21 -36.46 -21.80
C THR A 544 19.59 -34.98 -21.66
N THR A 545 19.37 -34.18 -22.70
CA THR A 545 19.63 -32.74 -22.68
C THR A 545 18.75 -32.01 -21.66
N LEU A 546 17.44 -32.27 -21.65
CA LEU A 546 16.51 -31.65 -20.70
C LEU A 546 16.85 -32.03 -19.25
N ILE A 547 17.20 -33.30 -19.01
CA ILE A 547 17.64 -33.77 -17.70
C ILE A 547 18.89 -33.02 -17.25
N TYR A 548 19.93 -32.95 -18.09
CA TYR A 548 21.17 -32.26 -17.77
C TYR A 548 20.98 -30.76 -17.53
N LEU A 549 20.20 -30.11 -18.38
CA LEU A 549 19.94 -28.68 -18.28
C LEU A 549 19.27 -28.31 -16.96
N PHE A 550 18.14 -28.94 -16.64
CA PHE A 550 17.33 -28.52 -15.48
C PHE A 550 17.87 -29.04 -14.15
N ARG A 551 18.56 -30.19 -14.12
CA ARG A 551 19.27 -30.65 -12.90
C ARG A 551 20.58 -29.91 -12.67
N GLY A 552 21.23 -29.44 -13.73
CA GLY A 552 22.50 -28.71 -13.66
C GLY A 552 22.36 -27.27 -13.18
N MET A 553 21.16 -26.70 -13.27
CA MET A 553 20.89 -25.34 -12.79
C MET A 553 20.49 -25.33 -11.30
N PRO A 554 21.09 -24.44 -10.48
CA PRO A 554 20.59 -24.20 -9.13
C PRO A 554 19.12 -23.74 -9.18
N LEU A 555 18.26 -24.32 -8.34
CA LEU A 555 16.83 -24.01 -8.31
C LEU A 555 16.56 -22.51 -8.13
N LEU A 556 17.34 -21.86 -7.26
CA LEU A 556 17.30 -20.41 -7.03
C LEU A 556 17.50 -19.61 -8.32
N VAL A 557 18.50 -19.99 -9.13
CA VAL A 557 18.83 -19.33 -10.39
C VAL A 557 17.69 -19.52 -11.39
N LEU A 558 17.13 -20.73 -11.48
CA LEU A 558 16.00 -21.01 -12.35
C LEU A 558 14.76 -20.19 -11.95
N ALA A 559 14.48 -20.07 -10.64
CA ALA A 559 13.38 -19.25 -10.12
C ALA A 559 13.53 -17.78 -10.50
N LEU A 560 14.73 -17.21 -10.33
CA LEU A 560 15.01 -15.84 -10.70
C LEU A 560 14.95 -15.64 -12.22
N PHE A 561 15.46 -16.59 -13.01
CA PHE A 561 15.39 -16.53 -14.47
C PHE A 561 13.94 -16.49 -14.96
N ILE A 562 13.07 -17.37 -14.43
CA ILE A 562 11.65 -17.40 -14.80
C ILE A 562 10.94 -16.15 -14.28
N TYR A 563 11.12 -15.77 -13.02
CA TYR A 563 10.35 -14.70 -12.40
C TYR A 563 10.80 -13.29 -12.81
N THR A 564 12.09 -13.08 -13.10
CA THR A 564 12.66 -11.75 -13.40
C THR A 564 13.32 -11.68 -14.76
N GLY A 565 14.03 -12.74 -15.19
CA GLY A 565 14.71 -12.78 -16.49
C GLY A 565 13.75 -12.74 -17.67
N ILE A 566 12.75 -13.64 -17.71
CA ILE A 566 11.75 -13.69 -18.80
C ILE A 566 10.96 -12.37 -18.91
N PRO A 567 10.41 -11.79 -17.84
CA PRO A 567 9.73 -10.49 -17.92
C PRO A 567 10.63 -9.36 -18.39
N SER A 568 11.92 -9.37 -18.04
CA SER A 568 12.86 -8.36 -18.51
C SER A 568 13.08 -8.40 -20.02
N LEU A 569 13.04 -9.61 -20.62
CA LEU A 569 13.19 -9.82 -22.06
C LEU A 569 11.88 -9.63 -22.83
N THR A 570 10.75 -10.03 -22.25
CA THR A 570 9.44 -10.10 -22.94
C THR A 570 8.50 -8.95 -22.60
N GLY A 571 8.77 -8.22 -21.52
CA GLY A 571 7.86 -7.22 -20.94
C GLY A 571 6.63 -7.81 -20.23
N GLN A 572 6.46 -9.14 -20.22
CA GLN A 572 5.27 -9.79 -19.67
C GLN A 572 5.48 -10.18 -18.21
N LYS A 573 4.61 -9.68 -17.33
CA LYS A 573 4.64 -9.97 -15.88
C LYS A 573 4.17 -11.41 -15.63
N ILE A 574 4.95 -12.18 -14.88
CA ILE A 574 4.60 -13.55 -14.48
C ILE A 574 4.20 -13.57 -12.99
N PRO A 575 3.03 -14.10 -12.61
CA PRO A 575 2.65 -14.27 -11.22
C PRO A 575 3.66 -15.15 -10.44
N ALA A 576 3.99 -14.78 -9.20
CA ALA A 576 5.01 -15.48 -8.41
C ALA A 576 4.68 -16.98 -8.20
N PHE A 577 3.40 -17.31 -7.97
CA PHE A 577 2.94 -18.70 -7.85
C PHE A 577 3.21 -19.50 -9.12
N VAL A 578 2.89 -18.93 -10.29
CA VAL A 578 3.12 -19.59 -11.59
C VAL A 578 4.62 -19.78 -11.81
N ALA A 579 5.44 -18.75 -11.56
CA ALA A 579 6.89 -18.87 -11.66
C ALA A 579 7.43 -19.97 -10.74
N GLY A 580 6.95 -20.04 -9.50
CA GLY A 580 7.30 -21.09 -8.54
C GLY A 580 6.94 -22.49 -9.02
N VAL A 581 5.70 -22.68 -9.49
CA VAL A 581 5.24 -23.98 -10.03
C VAL A 581 6.04 -24.39 -11.25
N VAL A 582 6.32 -23.48 -12.19
CA VAL A 582 7.12 -23.78 -13.38
C VAL A 582 8.56 -24.12 -13.02
N THR A 583 9.15 -23.37 -12.08
CA THR A 583 10.51 -23.62 -11.57
C THR A 583 10.63 -25.03 -10.98
N LEU A 584 9.73 -25.37 -10.05
CA LEU A 584 9.71 -26.69 -9.44
C LEU A 584 9.36 -27.78 -10.47
N THR A 585 8.41 -27.53 -11.38
CA THR A 585 8.04 -28.50 -12.44
C THR A 585 9.25 -28.93 -13.27
N PHE A 586 10.06 -27.98 -13.73
CA PHE A 586 11.20 -28.31 -14.56
C PHE A 586 12.36 -28.92 -13.78
N ASN A 587 12.69 -28.36 -12.61
CA ASN A 587 13.80 -28.88 -11.81
C ASN A 587 13.48 -30.27 -11.24
N GLU A 588 12.37 -30.40 -10.51
CA GLU A 588 11.92 -31.65 -9.90
C GLU A 588 11.57 -32.67 -10.98
N GLY A 589 10.88 -32.24 -12.04
CA GLY A 589 10.49 -33.11 -13.14
C GLY A 589 11.69 -33.66 -13.91
N ALA A 590 12.83 -32.97 -13.95
CA ALA A 590 14.07 -33.50 -14.50
C ALA A 590 14.72 -34.58 -13.62
N TYR A 591 14.60 -34.48 -12.28
CA TYR A 591 14.94 -35.58 -11.37
C TYR A 591 13.99 -36.77 -11.59
N ILE A 592 12.69 -36.50 -11.75
CA ILE A 592 11.68 -37.51 -12.08
C ILE A 592 12.01 -38.23 -13.38
N ALA A 593 12.34 -37.49 -14.43
CA ALA A 593 12.75 -38.08 -15.71
C ALA A 593 13.96 -39.00 -15.57
N ALA A 594 14.95 -38.60 -14.76
CA ALA A 594 16.15 -39.40 -14.56
C ALA A 594 15.87 -40.72 -13.84
N PHE A 595 15.03 -40.72 -12.79
CA PHE A 595 14.68 -41.98 -12.12
C PHE A 595 13.67 -42.82 -12.91
N VAL A 596 12.81 -42.22 -13.74
CA VAL A 596 11.92 -42.99 -14.65
C VAL A 596 12.77 -43.74 -15.67
N LYS A 597 13.75 -43.05 -16.27
CA LYS A 597 14.73 -43.65 -17.17
C LYS A 597 15.54 -44.75 -16.47
N GLY A 598 16.09 -44.44 -15.29
CA GLY A 598 16.89 -45.39 -14.50
C GLY A 598 16.10 -46.61 -14.02
N GLY A 599 14.86 -46.43 -13.56
CA GLY A 599 14.01 -47.52 -13.08
C GLY A 599 13.58 -48.48 -14.19
N ILE A 600 13.35 -47.97 -15.41
CA ILE A 600 13.10 -48.81 -16.59
C ILE A 600 14.37 -49.58 -17.00
N GLN A 601 15.52 -48.91 -16.97
CA GLN A 601 16.82 -49.52 -17.33
C GLN A 601 17.34 -50.51 -16.28
N ALA A 602 16.85 -50.44 -15.04
CA ALA A 602 17.19 -51.37 -13.97
C ALA A 602 16.50 -52.74 -14.12
N VAL A 603 15.46 -52.85 -14.97
CA VAL A 603 14.87 -54.14 -15.33
C VAL A 603 15.88 -54.90 -16.20
N ASP A 604 16.09 -56.18 -15.89
CA ASP A 604 17.03 -57.04 -16.61
C ASP A 604 16.80 -56.96 -18.14
N PRO A 605 17.83 -56.61 -18.94
CA PRO A 605 17.71 -56.49 -20.39
C PRO A 605 17.15 -57.75 -21.07
N GLY A 606 17.43 -58.93 -20.52
CA GLY A 606 16.93 -60.22 -20.99
C GLY A 606 15.41 -60.32 -20.97
N GLN A 607 14.70 -59.58 -20.11
CA GLN A 607 13.24 -59.51 -20.12
C GLN A 607 12.70 -58.88 -21.41
N MET A 608 13.38 -57.84 -21.91
CA MET A 608 13.03 -57.20 -23.17
C MET A 608 13.38 -58.11 -24.35
N GLU A 609 14.56 -58.74 -24.32
CA GLU A 609 15.00 -59.67 -25.36
C GLU A 609 14.07 -60.88 -25.46
N ALA A 610 13.74 -61.53 -24.34
CA ALA A 610 12.80 -62.65 -24.30
C ALA A 610 11.40 -62.27 -24.82
N SER A 611 10.88 -61.10 -24.41
CA SER A 611 9.59 -60.60 -24.89
C SER A 611 9.59 -60.38 -26.41
N ARG A 612 10.69 -59.84 -26.95
CA ARG A 612 10.87 -59.59 -28.39
C ARG A 612 11.01 -60.90 -29.16
N SER A 613 11.70 -61.90 -28.62
CA SER A 613 11.82 -63.25 -29.18
C SER A 613 10.48 -63.99 -29.23
N LEU A 614 9.57 -63.72 -28.29
CA LEU A 614 8.18 -64.21 -28.30
C LEU A 614 7.25 -63.40 -29.24
N GLY A 615 7.80 -62.53 -30.09
CA GLY A 615 7.05 -61.77 -31.09
C GLY A 615 6.33 -60.52 -30.57
N LEU A 616 6.56 -60.10 -29.31
CA LEU A 616 5.97 -58.85 -28.82
C LEU A 616 6.70 -57.63 -29.40
N PRO A 617 6.00 -56.66 -30.03
CA PRO A 617 6.62 -55.41 -30.46
C PRO A 617 7.06 -54.59 -29.24
N PHE A 618 8.08 -53.73 -29.41
CA PHE A 618 8.72 -52.95 -28.33
C PHE A 618 7.71 -52.27 -27.41
N GLY A 619 6.69 -51.59 -27.95
CA GLY A 619 5.68 -50.91 -27.14
C GLY A 619 4.83 -51.87 -26.29
N LYS A 620 4.55 -53.08 -26.78
CA LYS A 620 3.77 -54.10 -26.06
C LYS A 620 4.61 -54.77 -24.98
N ALA A 621 5.87 -55.07 -25.28
CA ALA A 621 6.86 -55.56 -24.31
C ALA A 621 7.10 -54.52 -23.21
N MET A 622 7.32 -53.25 -23.58
CA MET A 622 7.50 -52.14 -22.66
C MET A 622 6.30 -51.99 -21.72
N ARG A 623 5.07 -51.92 -22.25
CA ARG A 623 3.87 -51.69 -21.44
C ARG A 623 3.51 -52.88 -20.53
N LYS A 624 3.67 -54.11 -21.01
CA LYS A 624 3.20 -55.31 -20.29
C LYS A 624 4.25 -55.99 -19.42
N VAL A 625 5.52 -55.87 -19.75
CA VAL A 625 6.61 -56.61 -19.08
C VAL A 625 7.52 -55.66 -18.32
N ILE A 626 8.10 -54.67 -19.01
CA ILE A 626 9.15 -53.83 -18.43
C ILE A 626 8.58 -52.76 -17.50
N LEU A 627 7.61 -51.96 -17.96
CA LEU A 627 7.09 -50.82 -17.21
C LEU A 627 6.47 -51.21 -15.86
N PRO A 628 5.70 -52.31 -15.72
CA PRO A 628 5.20 -52.73 -14.40
C PRO A 628 6.32 -53.03 -13.40
N GLN A 629 7.43 -53.62 -13.85
CA GLN A 629 8.61 -53.90 -13.02
C GLN A 629 9.37 -52.60 -12.71
N GLY A 630 9.62 -51.79 -13.73
CA GLY A 630 10.32 -50.51 -13.59
C GLY A 630 9.57 -49.55 -12.67
N ILE A 631 8.23 -49.50 -12.73
CA ILE A 631 7.40 -48.70 -11.81
C ILE A 631 7.68 -49.12 -10.37
N ARG A 632 7.70 -50.42 -10.06
CA ARG A 632 7.99 -50.91 -8.70
C ARG A 632 9.37 -50.45 -8.20
N ILE A 633 10.38 -50.46 -9.08
CA ILE A 633 11.73 -50.00 -8.75
C ILE A 633 11.75 -48.49 -8.45
N MET A 634 10.97 -47.68 -9.17
CA MET A 634 11.00 -46.21 -9.02
C MET A 634 10.06 -45.64 -7.95
N VAL A 635 9.07 -46.38 -7.43
CA VAL A 635 8.12 -45.88 -6.39
C VAL A 635 8.82 -45.22 -5.20
N PRO A 636 9.87 -45.81 -4.59
CA PRO A 636 10.55 -45.17 -3.45
C PRO A 636 11.15 -43.81 -3.80
N SER A 637 11.64 -43.64 -5.03
CA SER A 637 12.24 -42.39 -5.51
C SER A 637 11.19 -41.29 -5.68
N PHE A 638 10.01 -41.61 -6.20
CA PHE A 638 8.90 -40.66 -6.33
C PHE A 638 8.50 -40.06 -4.98
N ILE A 639 8.43 -40.90 -3.94
CA ILE A 639 7.99 -40.41 -2.62
C ILE A 639 9.08 -39.55 -1.96
N ASN A 640 10.35 -39.94 -2.10
CA ASN A 640 11.46 -39.09 -1.67
C ASN A 640 11.46 -37.73 -2.40
N GLN A 641 11.12 -37.72 -3.70
CA GLN A 641 11.02 -36.48 -4.46
C GLN A 641 9.97 -35.53 -3.89
N PHE A 642 8.82 -36.05 -3.44
CA PHE A 642 7.79 -35.22 -2.81
C PHE A 642 8.32 -34.47 -1.58
N ILE A 643 9.11 -35.14 -0.74
CA ILE A 643 9.72 -34.54 0.45
C ILE A 643 10.75 -33.48 0.07
N ILE A 644 11.52 -33.71 -1.00
CA ILE A 644 12.50 -32.75 -1.53
C ILE A 644 11.77 -31.51 -2.05
N THR A 645 10.75 -31.68 -2.88
CA THR A 645 9.96 -30.58 -3.43
C THR A 645 9.36 -29.70 -2.33
N LEU A 646 8.89 -30.30 -1.23
CA LEU A 646 8.38 -29.54 -0.08
C LEU A 646 9.45 -28.68 0.59
N LYS A 647 10.69 -29.15 0.69
CA LYS A 647 11.81 -28.37 1.22
C LYS A 647 12.21 -27.27 0.23
N ASP A 648 12.22 -27.58 -1.05
CA ASP A 648 12.64 -26.70 -2.13
C ASP A 648 11.68 -25.52 -2.33
N THR A 649 10.42 -25.59 -1.85
CA THR A 649 9.54 -24.41 -1.79
C THR A 649 10.15 -23.26 -0.99
N SER A 650 10.97 -23.54 0.03
CA SER A 650 11.59 -22.50 0.88
C SER A 650 12.50 -21.56 0.09
N ILE A 651 13.11 -22.07 -0.99
CA ILE A 651 13.97 -21.30 -1.89
C ILE A 651 13.14 -20.24 -2.64
N LEU A 652 11.87 -20.53 -2.92
CA LEU A 652 10.97 -19.62 -3.62
C LEU A 652 10.55 -18.39 -2.77
N SER A 653 10.89 -18.35 -1.48
CA SER A 653 10.74 -17.14 -0.65
C SER A 653 11.43 -15.92 -1.26
N ILE A 654 12.50 -16.13 -2.04
CA ILE A 654 13.27 -15.07 -2.72
C ILE A 654 12.46 -14.31 -3.78
N ILE A 655 11.49 -14.95 -4.42
CA ILE A 655 10.58 -14.32 -5.40
C ILE A 655 9.29 -13.81 -4.73
N GLY A 656 9.29 -13.76 -3.39
CA GLY A 656 8.20 -13.23 -2.57
C GLY A 656 6.99 -14.15 -2.42
N LEU A 657 7.15 -15.45 -2.64
CA LEU A 657 6.10 -16.41 -2.28
C LEU A 657 5.98 -16.51 -0.75
N LEU A 658 4.76 -16.32 -0.24
CA LEU A 658 4.45 -16.32 1.18
C LEU A 658 4.27 -17.75 1.73
N GLU A 659 5.26 -18.60 1.49
CA GLU A 659 5.34 -19.92 2.10
C GLU A 659 5.86 -19.84 3.55
N LEU A 660 6.04 -20.98 4.21
CA LEU A 660 6.34 -21.05 5.64
C LEU A 660 7.66 -20.34 6.03
N THR A 661 8.70 -20.44 5.20
CA THR A 661 9.99 -19.78 5.45
C THR A 661 9.86 -18.26 5.37
N GLN A 662 9.21 -17.75 4.34
CA GLN A 662 8.93 -16.32 4.18
C GLN A 662 8.03 -15.79 5.29
N THR A 663 7.04 -16.59 5.72
CA THR A 663 6.19 -16.28 6.87
C THR A 663 7.03 -16.15 8.15
N GLY A 664 8.00 -17.04 8.37
CA GLY A 664 8.98 -16.95 9.45
C GLY A 664 9.74 -15.63 9.44
N LYS A 665 10.29 -15.23 8.28
CA LYS A 665 10.98 -13.93 8.13
C LYS A 665 10.10 -12.75 8.51
N ILE A 666 8.83 -12.77 8.10
CA ILE A 666 7.85 -11.70 8.42
C ILE A 666 7.53 -11.67 9.92
N ILE A 667 7.42 -12.82 10.59
CA ILE A 667 7.20 -12.86 12.05
C ILE A 667 8.43 -12.31 12.79
N ILE A 668 9.64 -12.70 12.37
CA ILE A 668 10.91 -12.20 12.92
C ILE A 668 11.04 -10.70 12.75
N ALA A 669 10.58 -10.16 11.62
CA ALA A 669 10.51 -8.71 11.38
C ALA A 669 9.74 -7.95 12.46
N ARG A 670 8.68 -8.58 12.99
CA ARG A 670 7.74 -7.95 13.92
C ARG A 670 8.22 -7.97 15.35
N ASN A 671 8.75 -9.12 15.80
CA ASN A 671 9.08 -9.35 17.20
C ASN A 671 10.59 -9.31 17.49
N LEU A 672 11.44 -9.32 16.45
CA LEU A 672 12.90 -9.39 16.53
C LEU A 672 13.41 -10.66 17.25
N GLU A 673 12.58 -11.71 17.34
CA GLU A 673 12.88 -12.99 18.01
C GLU A 673 13.38 -14.05 17.02
N GLY A 674 14.44 -13.73 16.27
CA GLY A 674 14.98 -14.56 15.19
C GLY A 674 15.15 -16.04 15.54
N PHE A 675 15.91 -16.31 16.60
CA PHE A 675 16.22 -17.69 17.03
C PHE A 675 14.97 -18.53 17.34
N LYS A 676 14.03 -17.97 18.10
CA LYS A 676 12.82 -18.70 18.52
C LYS A 676 11.92 -19.00 17.34
N VAL A 677 11.71 -18.03 16.45
CA VAL A 677 10.85 -18.23 15.27
C VAL A 677 11.48 -19.23 14.30
N TRP A 678 12.81 -19.18 14.09
CA TRP A 678 13.48 -20.20 13.27
C TRP A 678 13.37 -21.60 13.86
N THR A 679 13.45 -21.73 15.18
CA THR A 679 13.22 -23.00 15.87
C THR A 679 11.78 -23.51 15.65
N ILE A 680 10.79 -22.61 15.73
CA ILE A 680 9.37 -22.95 15.47
C ILE A 680 9.18 -23.41 14.02
N VAL A 681 9.71 -22.65 13.05
CA VAL A 681 9.63 -23.00 11.62
C VAL A 681 10.31 -24.34 11.34
N ALA A 682 11.51 -24.57 11.90
CA ALA A 682 12.22 -25.84 11.77
C ALA A 682 11.42 -27.01 12.37
N ALA A 683 10.80 -26.83 13.54
CA ALA A 683 9.96 -27.84 14.16
C ALA A 683 8.73 -28.17 13.29
N ILE A 684 8.08 -27.16 12.69
CA ILE A 684 6.94 -27.37 11.77
C ILE A 684 7.39 -28.19 10.54
N TYR A 685 8.49 -27.80 9.89
CA TYR A 685 9.05 -28.57 8.77
C TYR A 685 9.36 -30.01 9.19
N LEU A 686 10.03 -30.20 10.33
CA LEU A 686 10.39 -31.52 10.83
C LEU A 686 9.16 -32.41 11.06
N ILE A 687 8.10 -31.87 11.69
CA ILE A 687 6.85 -32.60 11.92
C ILE A 687 6.23 -33.04 10.58
N ILE A 688 6.07 -32.11 9.64
CA ILE A 688 5.43 -32.38 8.35
C ILE A 688 6.25 -33.38 7.52
N ILE A 689 7.57 -33.19 7.45
CA ILE A 689 8.47 -34.12 6.75
C ILE A 689 8.41 -35.51 7.40
N THR A 690 8.38 -35.59 8.73
CA THR A 690 8.29 -36.87 9.45
C THR A 690 6.98 -37.58 9.14
N VAL A 691 5.84 -36.86 9.19
CA VAL A 691 4.52 -37.41 8.82
C VAL A 691 4.52 -37.92 7.39
N LEU A 692 5.06 -37.13 6.44
CA LEU A 692 5.16 -37.54 5.04
C LEU A 692 6.10 -38.74 4.84
N THR A 693 7.19 -38.82 5.60
CA THR A 693 8.12 -39.95 5.58
C THR A 693 7.46 -41.21 6.14
N TRP A 694 6.65 -41.10 7.21
CA TRP A 694 5.90 -42.23 7.74
C TRP A 694 4.81 -42.71 6.78
N LEU A 695 4.07 -41.78 6.18
CA LEU A 695 3.11 -42.11 5.11
C LEU A 695 3.81 -42.78 3.93
N SER A 696 4.98 -42.27 3.52
CA SER A 696 5.84 -42.88 2.51
C SER A 696 6.17 -44.33 2.84
N ASN A 697 6.75 -44.57 4.02
CA ASN A 697 7.16 -45.89 4.45
C ASN A 697 5.97 -46.85 4.58
N TRP A 698 4.81 -46.35 5.00
CA TRP A 698 3.58 -47.12 5.06
C TRP A 698 3.09 -47.53 3.66
N VAL A 699 3.06 -46.60 2.70
CA VAL A 699 2.73 -46.90 1.31
C VAL A 699 3.71 -47.93 0.74
N GLN A 700 5.02 -47.72 0.92
CA GLN A 700 6.07 -48.65 0.46
C GLN A 700 5.86 -50.07 0.99
N ARG A 701 5.57 -50.23 2.28
CA ARG A 701 5.30 -51.54 2.91
C ARG A 701 4.02 -52.20 2.37
N ARG A 702 2.98 -51.41 2.09
CA ARG A 702 1.70 -51.89 1.55
C ARG A 702 1.76 -52.25 0.07
N THR A 703 2.63 -51.58 -0.68
CA THR A 703 2.81 -51.86 -2.12
C THR A 703 3.57 -53.15 -2.39
N LYS A 704 4.02 -53.91 -1.36
CA LYS A 704 4.78 -55.18 -1.46
C LYS A 704 5.61 -55.22 -2.75
N VAL A 705 6.69 -54.45 -2.73
CA VAL A 705 7.87 -54.76 -3.53
C VAL A 705 8.35 -56.16 -3.14
#